data_AF-A0A534R3P8-F1
#
_entry.id   AF-A0A534R3P8-F1
#
_cell.length_a   1.000
_cell.length_b   1.000
_cell.length_c   1.000
_cell.angle_alpha   90.00
_cell.angle_beta   90.00
_cell.angle_gamma   90.00
#
_symmetry.space_group_name_H-M   'P 1'
#
loop_
_entity.id
_entity.type
_entity.pdbx_description
1 polymer ?
#
loop_
_entity_poly.entity_id
_entity_poly.type
_entity_poly.pdbx_seq_one_letter_code
_entity_poly.pdbx_strand_id
1 'polypeptide(L)'
;QSCGACHFHGGADNRLKNQVNPGTLHAATTFEVAKPNATLTAANFPLHKLANPEDRFSRVLFDADDVISSQSVTLAKFNDIIPGQAEENCTVTPDPIFNVGGVNVRRVQPRNVPTMINAIFTFRNFWDGRGNAVFNGVNGIGLRDATARVLQVQADGSVVPVAVAIAPASLASQAVPVLGSNFALACTGRTVNKVGKKMLSLTPLAKQWVDPTDSVLGPLARSRTTPGARGLTSSYVTLIQTAFDPKWWNSDKVVTFPGGVRTISAPTGAPLTTSQFTVMEQNFSLFFGLAIQLYEATLVSDDSPFDRAQLGRASLTPAQQDGLTTFSGSCEGSECHSGPTFTAASTNNFGAGVEPIERRLTAAGANAFHDGGFFNIGVRPTAEDLGVGGSNPAGVPLSFARRDFLGLDIPEIAAIQNPLPPIGAADVLAVDGAFKAPSLRNVELTGPYMHNGGMLTLDQVVEFYTRGGDFHEANAANADAAVDGVGRLVGKPDRRANVVAFLKTLTDDRVRFESAPFDHPQLFIPNGHPGDAAAVTNDGTGKATDTLVELSASGAAGSCVGVDGTPHFACPACGDNKVNQASEQCDGAESALCPGRCRADCTCPPAPTPPAPRCGDNLINQASEQCDGTADAVCPGRCRVDCTCAPAPTPPAPVCGDNAINQPSEQCDGTASALCPGACRADCTCPAPPPSPSGAPVGVVEADTLVSKATPAKNNGTSARLEVDASPVKHAFFRVRVSGVGARPVTSARLRLQVSNVPNSQSVAGGRIHAITGCAWDERTVTAKTQPAIDGPVLSTVGAVARGQVVDFDVTSAIQGDGVYCFALDSLSSDCVRYNSREAAAGKPELIIGVGGQAPATTTPPPPTTPPPPAAAPVGTIVADTSVQNDLPTTNFGSKALLSVDGGAATSTGGVQRTLLRVSVSGVGARLVTGAHLKLQVANVTNAGSVTGGRIHAITSCAWDEQTVTWATQPAIDGPALATLGAVAAGQVVDFDVSAAVHGDGVYCFAIDTTSTDGVDYNSREGTGQHPALVVQVAAVP
;
A
#
# COMPACT_ATOMS: atom_id res chain seq x y z
N GLN A 1 3.85 13.18 14.21
CA GLN A 1 5.29 13.12 14.49
C GLN A 1 5.62 11.93 15.37
N SER A 2 4.89 11.67 16.46
CA SER A 2 4.95 10.34 17.11
C SER A 2 4.65 9.19 16.15
N CYS A 3 3.74 9.38 15.18
CA CYS A 3 3.48 8.39 14.11
C CYS A 3 4.58 8.31 13.04
N GLY A 4 5.53 9.27 13.01
CA GLY A 4 6.68 9.17 12.10
C GLY A 4 7.70 8.14 12.59
N ALA A 5 7.62 7.75 13.87
CA ALA A 5 8.47 6.72 14.44
C ALA A 5 8.34 5.39 13.71
N CYS A 6 7.16 5.03 13.19
CA CYS A 6 6.93 3.77 12.48
C CYS A 6 7.93 3.50 11.34
N HIS A 7 8.50 4.56 10.77
CA HIS A 7 9.50 4.50 9.70
C HIS A 7 10.85 5.11 10.08
N PHE A 8 10.96 5.71 11.27
CA PHE A 8 12.22 6.23 11.72
C PHE A 8 12.99 5.10 12.41
N HIS A 9 14.25 4.91 12.01
CA HIS A 9 15.25 4.09 12.72
C HIS A 9 14.72 2.76 13.31
N GLY A 10 14.26 1.84 12.44
CA GLY A 10 13.73 0.54 12.85
C GLY A 10 12.36 0.59 13.53
N GLY A 11 11.60 1.66 13.27
CA GLY A 11 10.28 1.87 13.81
C GLY A 11 10.23 2.63 15.15
N ALA A 12 11.37 3.10 15.67
CA ALA A 12 11.47 3.76 16.97
C ALA A 12 12.22 5.09 16.89
N ASP A 13 12.08 5.93 17.92
CA ASP A 13 12.62 7.27 17.94
C ASP A 13 13.86 7.42 18.81
N ASN A 14 15.02 7.52 18.15
CA ASN A 14 16.32 7.66 18.79
C ASN A 14 17.01 9.01 18.52
N ARG A 15 16.25 10.04 18.11
CA ARG A 15 16.79 11.39 17.93
C ARG A 15 17.46 11.86 19.23
N LEU A 16 18.43 12.76 19.14
CA LEU A 16 19.23 13.14 20.31
C LEU A 16 18.79 14.45 20.98
N LYS A 17 18.05 15.30 20.27
CA LYS A 17 17.74 16.65 20.76
C LYS A 17 16.30 16.75 21.23
N ASN A 18 16.08 17.48 22.33
CA ASN A 18 14.75 17.76 22.90
C ASN A 18 13.93 16.49 23.19
N GLN A 19 14.54 15.46 23.79
CA GLN A 19 13.87 14.17 24.03
C GLN A 19 13.53 13.90 25.50
N VAL A 20 13.70 14.87 26.40
CA VAL A 20 13.48 14.64 27.85
C VAL A 20 12.08 15.07 28.23
N ASN A 21 11.36 14.20 28.95
CA ASN A 21 10.14 14.53 29.69
C ASN A 21 10.44 14.43 31.19
N PRO A 22 10.05 15.41 32.00
CA PRO A 22 10.39 15.49 33.43
C PRO A 22 9.53 14.59 34.32
N GLY A 23 9.10 13.41 33.87
CA GLY A 23 8.23 12.56 34.69
C GLY A 23 6.79 13.09 34.82
N THR A 24 6.21 13.62 33.75
CA THR A 24 4.87 14.26 33.82
C THR A 24 3.71 13.31 34.20
N LEU A 25 3.90 11.99 34.20
CA LEU A 25 2.89 11.02 34.64
C LEU A 25 2.67 11.03 36.16
N HIS A 26 3.71 11.29 36.96
CA HIS A 26 3.64 11.49 38.41
C HIS A 26 3.76 12.97 38.79
N ALA A 27 3.34 13.86 37.88
CA ALA A 27 3.27 15.30 38.07
C ALA A 27 4.61 16.00 38.40
N ALA A 28 5.74 15.39 38.04
CA ALA A 28 7.02 16.04 38.09
C ALA A 28 7.15 17.10 36.97
N THR A 29 7.94 18.15 37.27
CA THR A 29 8.09 19.35 36.42
C THR A 29 9.53 19.80 36.28
N THR A 30 10.45 19.15 37.00
CA THR A 30 11.88 19.46 37.01
C THR A 30 12.59 18.50 36.06
N PHE A 31 13.56 18.99 35.30
CA PHE A 31 14.38 18.15 34.42
C PHE A 31 15.71 17.84 35.12
N GLU A 32 15.95 16.59 35.47
CA GLU A 32 17.14 16.12 36.20
C GLU A 32 18.30 15.75 35.26
N VAL A 33 18.00 15.20 34.09
CA VAL A 33 18.97 14.66 33.12
C VAL A 33 19.46 15.74 32.19
N ALA A 34 18.52 16.44 31.55
CA ALA A 34 18.81 17.54 30.64
C ALA A 34 17.59 18.45 30.46
N LYS A 35 17.85 19.76 30.39
CA LYS A 35 16.84 20.79 30.14
C LYS A 35 16.19 20.64 28.75
N PRO A 36 15.02 21.26 28.52
CA PRO A 36 14.38 21.27 27.19
C PRO A 36 15.34 21.74 26.10
N ASN A 37 15.24 21.12 24.91
CA ASN A 37 16.12 21.34 23.76
C ASN A 37 17.62 21.05 23.94
N ALA A 38 18.04 20.45 25.06
CA ALA A 38 19.40 19.90 25.19
C ALA A 38 19.62 18.74 24.20
N THR A 39 20.89 18.55 23.82
CA THR A 39 21.34 17.38 23.06
C THR A 39 21.80 16.31 24.06
N LEU A 40 21.19 15.13 23.99
CA LEU A 40 21.59 13.98 24.79
C LEU A 40 22.89 13.36 24.27
N THR A 41 23.66 12.82 25.19
CA THR A 41 24.92 12.12 24.94
C THR A 41 24.94 10.81 25.73
N ALA A 42 25.89 9.93 25.43
CA ALA A 42 26.05 8.69 26.19
C ALA A 42 26.29 8.92 27.70
N ALA A 43 26.82 10.09 28.10
CA ALA A 43 27.04 10.43 29.50
C ALA A 43 25.75 10.66 30.30
N ASN A 44 24.63 10.89 29.62
CA ASN A 44 23.31 11.01 30.25
C ASN A 44 22.71 9.66 30.65
N PHE A 45 23.32 8.53 30.25
CA PHE A 45 22.80 7.19 30.49
C PHE A 45 23.75 6.35 31.35
N PRO A 46 23.24 5.35 32.10
CA PRO A 46 21.81 5.10 32.34
C PRO A 46 21.20 6.14 33.29
N LEU A 47 19.87 6.25 33.30
CA LEU A 47 19.15 7.17 34.21
C LEU A 47 19.18 6.71 35.67
N HIS A 48 19.43 5.43 35.90
CA HIS A 48 19.75 4.88 37.21
C HIS A 48 21.16 4.28 37.15
N LYS A 49 22.11 4.89 37.87
CA LYS A 49 23.53 4.52 37.81
C LYS A 49 24.03 4.07 39.16
N LEU A 50 24.56 2.85 39.21
CA LEU A 50 25.13 2.23 40.40
C LEU A 50 26.67 2.28 40.39
N ALA A 51 27.29 2.23 41.57
CA ALA A 51 28.75 2.19 41.70
C ALA A 51 29.35 0.86 41.21
N ASN A 52 28.70 -0.24 41.54
CA ASN A 52 28.87 -1.54 40.88
C ASN A 52 27.59 -1.82 40.10
N PRO A 53 27.64 -1.83 38.76
CA PRO A 53 26.42 -1.91 37.96
C PRO A 53 25.84 -3.35 37.88
N GLU A 54 26.56 -4.37 38.35
CA GLU A 54 26.04 -5.75 38.45
C GLU A 54 25.44 -6.08 39.84
N ASP A 55 25.41 -5.12 40.75
CA ASP A 55 24.92 -5.31 42.13
C ASP A 55 23.85 -4.26 42.46
N ARG A 56 22.59 -4.68 42.52
CA ARG A 56 21.45 -3.81 42.83
C ARG A 56 21.51 -3.16 44.21
N PHE A 57 22.28 -3.71 45.15
CA PHE A 57 22.50 -3.13 46.47
C PHE A 57 23.67 -2.14 46.52
N SER A 58 24.34 -1.92 45.39
CA SER A 58 25.44 -0.98 45.31
C SER A 58 24.98 0.46 45.52
N ARG A 59 25.92 1.33 45.89
CA ARG A 59 25.63 2.75 46.08
C ARG A 59 25.15 3.38 44.77
N VAL A 60 23.98 4.03 44.80
CA VAL A 60 23.46 4.86 43.71
C VAL A 60 24.35 6.09 43.53
N LEU A 61 24.85 6.29 42.31
CA LEU A 61 25.66 7.43 41.89
C LEU A 61 24.81 8.53 41.24
N PHE A 62 23.74 8.15 40.54
CA PHE A 62 22.82 9.04 39.86
C PHE A 62 21.47 8.34 39.71
N ASP A 63 20.39 9.08 39.89
CA ASP A 63 19.02 8.61 39.68
C ASP A 63 18.18 9.76 39.13
N ALA A 64 17.38 9.49 38.11
CA ALA A 64 16.42 10.41 37.54
C ALA A 64 15.13 9.67 37.13
N ASP A 65 13.99 10.31 37.40
CA ASP A 65 12.64 9.91 37.00
C ASP A 65 12.23 10.49 35.63
N ASP A 66 13.12 11.28 35.02
CA ASP A 66 13.06 11.70 33.62
C ASP A 66 12.79 10.53 32.67
N VAL A 67 12.11 10.82 31.57
CA VAL A 67 11.79 9.89 30.49
C VAL A 67 12.41 10.39 29.19
N ILE A 68 13.14 9.52 28.50
CA ILE A 68 13.68 9.79 27.17
C ILE A 68 12.73 9.26 26.10
N SER A 69 12.15 10.16 25.32
CA SER A 69 11.13 9.82 24.34
C SER A 69 10.98 10.83 23.21
N SER A 70 10.12 10.49 22.25
CA SER A 70 9.76 11.30 21.10
C SER A 70 9.22 12.67 21.44
N GLN A 71 9.71 13.64 20.68
CA GLN A 71 9.09 14.96 20.56
C GLN A 71 7.69 14.89 19.94
N SER A 72 6.85 15.78 20.42
CA SER A 72 5.46 15.96 20.06
C SER A 72 5.21 17.38 19.54
N VAL A 73 3.96 17.85 19.59
CA VAL A 73 3.55 19.20 19.26
C VAL A 73 3.90 20.20 20.37
N THR A 74 4.03 21.46 20.00
CA THR A 74 4.10 22.58 20.94
C THR A 74 2.72 22.86 21.53
N LEU A 75 2.66 23.19 22.83
CA LEU A 75 1.38 23.49 23.49
C LEU A 75 0.67 24.68 22.82
N ALA A 76 -0.54 24.41 22.34
CA ALA A 76 -1.42 25.41 21.76
C ALA A 76 -2.89 25.00 21.97
N LYS A 77 -3.79 25.98 21.95
CA LYS A 77 -5.25 25.79 21.95
C LYS A 77 -5.75 25.72 20.51
N PHE A 78 -6.56 24.71 20.21
CA PHE A 78 -7.24 24.59 18.92
C PHE A 78 -8.36 25.63 18.82
N ASN A 79 -8.36 26.42 17.75
CA ASN A 79 -9.47 27.34 17.45
C ASN A 79 -10.39 26.71 16.39
N ASP A 80 -9.84 26.43 15.21
CA ASP A 80 -10.54 25.72 14.14
C ASP A 80 -9.55 25.19 13.08
N ILE A 81 -10.06 24.42 12.13
CA ILE A 81 -9.34 24.12 10.88
C ILE A 81 -9.31 25.33 9.96
N ILE A 82 -8.35 25.36 9.04
CA ILE A 82 -8.32 26.31 7.93
C ILE A 82 -8.68 25.50 6.67
N PRO A 83 -9.84 25.74 6.03
CA PRO A 83 -10.27 24.96 4.87
C PRO A 83 -9.22 24.93 3.75
N GLY A 84 -8.91 23.73 3.25
CA GLY A 84 -7.93 23.53 2.16
C GLY A 84 -6.46 23.69 2.56
N GLN A 85 -6.14 23.91 3.84
CA GLN A 85 -4.77 24.07 4.33
C GLN A 85 -4.35 22.88 5.22
N ALA A 86 -3.05 22.55 5.17
CA ALA A 86 -2.48 21.52 6.03
C ALA A 86 -2.28 22.02 7.47
N GLU A 87 -2.15 23.33 7.64
CA GLU A 87 -2.02 24.04 8.91
C GLU A 87 -3.39 24.22 9.59
N GLU A 88 -3.37 24.25 10.92
CA GLU A 88 -4.55 24.50 11.75
C GLU A 88 -4.47 25.88 12.39
N ASN A 89 -5.63 26.50 12.62
CA ASN A 89 -5.68 27.73 13.40
C ASN A 89 -5.59 27.37 14.88
N CYS A 90 -4.40 27.57 15.45
CA CYS A 90 -4.15 27.35 16.86
C CYS A 90 -3.52 28.59 17.52
N THR A 91 -3.95 28.89 18.74
CA THR A 91 -3.35 29.94 19.56
C THR A 91 -2.32 29.32 20.51
N VAL A 92 -1.08 29.78 20.42
CA VAL A 92 0.01 29.33 21.30
C VAL A 92 -0.35 29.65 22.75
N THR A 93 -0.21 28.67 23.64
CA THR A 93 -0.45 28.85 25.08
C THR A 93 0.87 28.60 25.79
N PRO A 94 1.37 29.52 26.64
CA PRO A 94 2.63 29.33 27.34
C PRO A 94 2.70 27.97 28.03
N ASP A 95 3.74 27.19 27.74
CA ASP A 95 3.96 25.89 28.37
C ASP A 95 4.88 26.10 29.59
N PRO A 96 4.39 25.83 30.81
CA PRO A 96 5.18 26.05 32.03
C PRO A 96 6.37 25.09 32.16
N ILE A 97 6.35 23.96 31.44
CA ILE A 97 7.34 22.88 31.56
C ILE A 97 8.23 22.88 30.32
N PHE A 98 7.64 22.86 29.13
CA PHE A 98 8.37 22.71 27.86
C PHE A 98 8.62 24.08 27.21
N ASN A 99 9.50 24.87 27.82
CA ASN A 99 9.94 26.15 27.27
C ASN A 99 11.45 26.40 27.50
N VAL A 100 12.04 27.24 26.65
CA VAL A 100 13.40 27.78 26.82
C VAL A 100 13.30 29.29 26.75
N GLY A 101 13.63 29.97 27.86
CA GLY A 101 13.55 31.44 27.94
C GLY A 101 12.14 32.00 27.70
N GLY A 102 11.09 31.26 28.06
CA GLY A 102 9.69 31.66 27.84
C GLY A 102 9.18 31.41 26.41
N VAL A 103 10.00 30.84 25.53
CA VAL A 103 9.58 30.38 24.20
C VAL A 103 9.23 28.90 24.27
N ASN A 104 8.03 28.53 23.83
CA ASN A 104 7.59 27.14 23.90
C ASN A 104 8.40 26.27 22.94
N VAL A 105 8.95 25.16 23.45
CA VAL A 105 9.53 24.10 22.64
C VAL A 105 8.52 22.96 22.47
N ARG A 106 8.85 21.96 21.65
CA ARG A 106 8.01 20.77 21.52
C ARG A 106 7.96 20.00 22.83
N ARG A 107 6.75 19.56 23.22
CA ARG A 107 6.56 18.67 24.37
C ARG A 107 7.13 17.30 24.05
N VAL A 108 7.47 16.53 25.07
CA VAL A 108 8.00 15.17 24.92
C VAL A 108 7.00 14.17 25.50
N GLN A 109 6.86 12.99 24.88
CA GLN A 109 5.98 11.94 25.39
C GLN A 109 6.41 11.48 26.79
N PRO A 110 5.46 11.13 27.68
CA PRO A 110 5.79 10.71 29.05
C PRO A 110 6.22 9.25 29.18
N ARG A 111 6.30 8.51 28.07
CA ARG A 111 6.91 7.18 27.98
C ARG A 111 7.70 7.12 26.68
N ASN A 112 8.78 6.36 26.64
CA ASN A 112 9.52 6.04 25.42
C ASN A 112 8.56 5.49 24.34
N VAL A 113 8.76 5.86 23.08
CA VAL A 113 7.90 5.41 21.98
C VAL A 113 8.44 4.08 21.43
N PRO A 114 7.67 2.98 21.53
CA PRO A 114 8.13 1.67 21.06
C PRO A 114 8.03 1.56 19.54
N THR A 115 8.68 0.52 18.98
CA THR A 115 8.52 0.17 17.57
C THR A 115 7.10 -0.31 17.23
N MET A 116 6.63 0.02 16.02
CA MET A 116 5.37 -0.49 15.45
C MET A 116 5.57 -1.72 14.56
N ILE A 117 6.81 -2.09 14.28
CA ILE A 117 7.11 -3.31 13.53
C ILE A 117 6.70 -4.52 14.38
N ASN A 118 5.94 -5.44 13.79
CA ASN A 118 5.32 -6.59 14.44
C ASN A 118 4.26 -6.24 15.50
N ALA A 119 3.81 -4.98 15.60
CA ALA A 119 2.81 -4.58 16.59
C ALA A 119 1.43 -5.21 16.36
N ILE A 120 1.14 -5.69 15.15
CA ILE A 120 -0.08 -6.46 14.83
C ILE A 120 -0.25 -7.70 15.69
N PHE A 121 0.85 -8.33 16.09
CA PHE A 121 0.78 -9.51 16.94
C PHE A 121 0.45 -9.15 18.39
N THR A 122 0.44 -7.89 18.79
CA THR A 122 0.19 -7.49 20.18
C THR A 122 -1.32 -7.46 20.50
N PHE A 123 -1.73 -8.15 21.57
CA PHE A 123 -3.14 -8.22 21.97
C PHE A 123 -3.71 -6.86 22.43
N ARG A 124 -2.96 -6.12 23.28
CA ARG A 124 -3.29 -4.74 23.69
C ARG A 124 -2.10 -3.83 23.48
N ASN A 125 -2.28 -2.74 22.72
CA ASN A 125 -1.20 -1.84 22.34
C ASN A 125 -0.97 -0.70 23.35
N PHE A 126 0.16 0.01 23.20
CA PHE A 126 0.83 0.85 24.22
C PHE A 126 1.48 0.05 25.37
N TRP A 127 2.41 0.69 26.09
CA TRP A 127 3.11 0.11 27.24
C TRP A 127 2.19 -0.33 28.38
N ASP A 128 1.05 0.34 28.57
CA ASP A 128 0.03 0.04 29.61
C ASP A 128 -1.19 -0.72 29.07
N GLY A 129 -1.17 -1.13 27.79
CA GLY A 129 -2.28 -1.87 27.20
C GLY A 129 -3.57 -1.07 27.01
N ARG A 130 -3.55 0.27 27.10
CA ARG A 130 -4.75 1.10 26.90
C ARG A 130 -5.30 1.07 25.47
N GLY A 131 -4.51 0.61 24.50
CA GLY A 131 -4.94 0.35 23.12
C GLY A 131 -5.75 -0.94 23.10
N ASN A 132 -7.07 -0.80 23.22
CA ASN A 132 -8.00 -1.90 23.47
C ASN A 132 -8.05 -2.91 22.31
N ALA A 133 -8.05 -4.21 22.63
CA ALA A 133 -8.16 -5.30 21.66
C ALA A 133 -9.43 -5.26 20.80
N VAL A 134 -10.50 -4.61 21.28
CA VAL A 134 -11.73 -4.36 20.55
C VAL A 134 -11.83 -2.89 20.18
N PHE A 135 -11.88 -2.57 18.89
CA PHE A 135 -12.07 -1.21 18.40
C PHE A 135 -13.55 -0.90 18.22
N ASN A 136 -13.99 0.26 18.71
CA ASN A 136 -15.40 0.68 18.68
C ASN A 136 -15.74 1.67 17.54
N GLY A 137 -14.79 1.95 16.65
CA GLY A 137 -14.95 2.89 15.54
C GLY A 137 -14.83 4.37 15.91
N VAL A 138 -14.75 4.73 17.20
CA VAL A 138 -14.78 6.13 17.68
C VAL A 138 -13.55 6.51 18.47
N ASN A 139 -13.06 5.63 19.35
CA ASN A 139 -11.93 5.88 20.24
C ASN A 139 -11.17 4.59 20.61
N GLY A 140 -10.12 4.73 21.42
CA GLY A 140 -9.21 3.64 21.75
C GLY A 140 -9.57 2.78 22.96
N ILE A 141 -10.66 3.08 23.69
CA ILE A 141 -11.04 2.35 24.91
C ILE A 141 -12.03 1.21 24.65
N GLY A 142 -12.40 0.99 23.40
CA GLY A 142 -13.19 -0.17 22.96
C GLY A 142 -14.60 -0.21 23.55
N LEU A 143 -15.07 -1.40 23.87
CA LEU A 143 -16.43 -1.62 24.42
C LEU A 143 -16.63 -1.05 25.83
N ARG A 144 -15.57 -0.54 26.47
CA ARG A 144 -15.66 0.20 27.73
C ARG A 144 -16.35 1.56 27.57
N ASP A 145 -16.43 2.09 26.35
CA ASP A 145 -17.26 3.24 26.03
C ASP A 145 -18.64 2.79 25.51
N ALA A 146 -19.61 2.68 26.40
CA ALA A 146 -20.98 2.34 26.05
C ALA A 146 -21.67 3.39 25.16
N THR A 147 -21.11 4.61 25.04
CA THR A 147 -21.67 5.73 24.27
C THR A 147 -21.08 5.86 22.86
N ALA A 148 -20.00 5.14 22.56
CA ALA A 148 -19.35 5.17 21.25
C ALA A 148 -20.31 4.72 20.15
N ARG A 149 -20.67 5.64 19.25
CA ARG A 149 -21.55 5.38 18.11
C ARG A 149 -21.03 6.03 16.85
N VAL A 150 -20.78 5.22 15.82
CA VAL A 150 -20.61 5.68 14.43
C VAL A 150 -21.98 5.86 13.79
N LEU A 151 -22.04 6.52 12.64
CA LEU A 151 -23.26 6.72 11.87
C LEU A 151 -23.38 5.68 10.76
N GLN A 152 -24.54 5.05 10.63
CA GLN A 152 -24.83 4.11 9.55
C GLN A 152 -25.99 4.64 8.72
N VAL A 153 -25.81 4.66 7.40
CA VAL A 153 -26.84 4.95 6.41
C VAL A 153 -27.67 3.68 6.19
N GLN A 154 -28.97 3.80 6.39
CA GLN A 154 -29.94 2.73 6.18
C GLN A 154 -30.41 2.68 4.73
N ALA A 155 -31.05 1.58 4.33
CA ALA A 155 -31.56 1.40 2.98
C ALA A 155 -32.61 2.46 2.56
N ASP A 156 -33.33 3.04 3.54
CA ASP A 156 -34.30 4.13 3.33
C ASP A 156 -33.65 5.53 3.26
N GLY A 157 -32.31 5.61 3.32
CA GLY A 157 -31.54 6.86 3.32
C GLY A 157 -31.52 7.59 4.67
N SER A 158 -32.15 7.04 5.71
CA SER A 158 -32.01 7.55 7.08
C SER A 158 -30.61 7.27 7.63
N VAL A 159 -30.15 8.09 8.57
CA VAL A 159 -28.82 7.93 9.19
C VAL A 159 -29.03 7.70 10.68
N VAL A 160 -28.62 6.54 11.16
CA VAL A 160 -28.81 6.11 12.54
C VAL A 160 -27.48 5.87 13.23
N PRO A 161 -27.33 6.27 14.51
CA PRO A 161 -26.16 5.90 15.28
C PRO A 161 -26.15 4.42 15.64
N VAL A 162 -25.04 3.73 15.38
CA VAL A 162 -24.85 2.30 15.70
C VAL A 162 -23.57 2.07 16.49
N ALA A 163 -23.58 1.05 17.35
CA ALA A 163 -22.36 0.57 18.01
C ALA A 163 -21.61 -0.35 17.04
N VAL A 164 -20.28 -0.29 17.08
CA VAL A 164 -19.40 -1.17 16.32
C VAL A 164 -18.44 -1.83 17.31
N ALA A 165 -18.11 -3.08 17.05
CA ALA A 165 -17.17 -3.86 17.84
C ALA A 165 -16.31 -4.68 16.87
N ILE A 166 -15.05 -4.31 16.70
CA ILE A 166 -14.13 -4.98 15.77
C ILE A 166 -13.02 -5.60 16.61
N ALA A 167 -12.85 -6.91 16.52
CA ALA A 167 -11.81 -7.64 17.22
C ALA A 167 -11.19 -8.69 16.30
N PRO A 168 -9.86 -8.91 16.33
CA PRO A 168 -8.86 -8.12 17.05
C PRO A 168 -8.52 -6.80 16.32
N ALA A 169 -8.52 -5.68 17.06
CA ALA A 169 -8.25 -4.35 16.49
C ALA A 169 -7.52 -3.38 17.44
N SER A 170 -6.50 -3.90 18.14
CA SER A 170 -5.71 -3.11 19.11
C SER A 170 -4.93 -1.96 18.47
N LEU A 171 -4.49 -2.12 17.22
CA LEU A 171 -3.79 -1.08 16.47
C LEU A 171 -4.75 0.06 16.06
N ALA A 172 -5.97 -0.24 15.63
CA ALA A 172 -6.97 0.80 15.37
C ALA A 172 -7.30 1.58 16.65
N SER A 173 -7.43 0.87 17.78
CA SER A 173 -7.60 1.47 19.11
C SER A 173 -6.39 2.30 19.56
N GLN A 174 -5.19 1.95 19.12
CA GLN A 174 -3.96 2.72 19.37
C GLN A 174 -3.91 4.00 18.53
N ALA A 175 -4.34 3.93 17.27
CA ALA A 175 -4.17 4.98 16.28
C ALA A 175 -5.14 6.16 16.47
N VAL A 176 -6.38 5.90 16.86
CA VAL A 176 -7.39 6.99 16.93
C VAL A 176 -7.12 8.03 18.03
N PRO A 177 -6.78 7.65 19.28
CA PRO A 177 -6.57 8.61 20.36
C PRO A 177 -5.46 9.65 20.07
N VAL A 178 -4.44 9.30 19.28
CA VAL A 178 -3.34 10.22 18.99
C VAL A 178 -3.77 11.42 18.14
N LEU A 179 -4.88 11.31 17.40
CA LEU A 179 -5.45 12.40 16.60
C LEU A 179 -5.97 13.56 17.44
N GLY A 180 -6.37 13.33 18.70
CA GLY A 180 -6.87 14.36 19.62
C GLY A 180 -5.87 14.79 20.70
N SER A 181 -4.72 14.13 20.79
CA SER A 181 -3.78 14.33 21.90
C SER A 181 -2.85 15.52 21.68
N ASN A 182 -2.79 16.42 22.67
CA ASN A 182 -1.82 17.52 22.75
C ASN A 182 -0.43 17.10 23.23
N PHE A 183 -0.27 15.81 23.50
CA PHE A 183 1.00 15.14 23.63
C PHE A 183 1.30 14.29 22.40
N ALA A 184 0.51 14.29 21.32
CA ALA A 184 0.86 13.58 20.08
C ALA A 184 0.82 14.46 18.82
N LEU A 185 -0.38 14.81 18.33
CA LEU A 185 -0.56 15.42 17.01
C LEU A 185 -1.44 16.68 16.99
N ALA A 186 -2.03 17.06 18.12
CA ALA A 186 -3.15 18.00 18.14
C ALA A 186 -2.89 19.24 18.99
N CYS A 187 -3.43 20.37 18.57
CA CYS A 187 -3.70 21.45 19.51
C CYS A 187 -4.78 21.00 20.51
N THR A 188 -4.69 21.49 21.75
CA THR A 188 -5.62 21.13 22.82
C THR A 188 -7.06 21.47 22.43
N GLY A 189 -7.96 20.48 22.51
CA GLY A 189 -9.38 20.63 22.19
C GLY A 189 -9.79 20.24 20.77
N ARG A 190 -8.87 19.76 19.91
CA ARG A 190 -9.22 19.26 18.58
C ARG A 190 -10.01 17.96 18.65
N THR A 191 -11.15 17.89 17.95
CA THR A 191 -11.99 16.69 17.85
C THR A 191 -11.69 15.88 16.57
N VAL A 192 -11.97 14.58 16.57
CA VAL A 192 -11.62 13.70 15.43
C VAL A 192 -12.42 14.02 14.16
N ASN A 193 -13.68 14.44 14.29
CA ASN A 193 -14.47 14.90 13.13
C ASN A 193 -13.88 16.16 12.46
N LYS A 194 -13.22 17.05 13.21
CA LYS A 194 -12.45 18.17 12.63
C LYS A 194 -11.24 17.68 11.85
N VAL A 195 -10.60 16.59 12.29
CA VAL A 195 -9.53 15.93 11.52
C VAL A 195 -10.08 15.38 10.20
N GLY A 196 -11.23 14.69 10.23
CA GLY A 196 -11.90 14.24 9.01
C GLY A 196 -12.23 15.38 8.05
N LYS A 197 -12.85 16.44 8.57
CA LYS A 197 -13.18 17.66 7.79
C LYS A 197 -11.97 18.25 7.08
N LYS A 198 -10.83 18.29 7.76
CA LYS A 198 -9.55 18.77 7.19
C LYS A 198 -9.02 17.77 6.16
N MET A 199 -8.77 16.53 6.56
CA MET A 199 -8.08 15.53 5.74
C MET A 199 -8.82 15.27 4.42
N LEU A 200 -10.15 15.18 4.44
CA LEU A 200 -10.95 14.93 3.23
C LEU A 200 -10.93 16.09 2.23
N SER A 201 -10.49 17.28 2.64
CA SER A 201 -10.26 18.43 1.73
C SER A 201 -8.85 18.51 1.17
N LEU A 202 -7.92 17.67 1.65
CA LEU A 202 -6.51 17.71 1.28
C LEU A 202 -6.15 16.58 0.31
N THR A 203 -5.07 16.80 -0.44
CA THR A 203 -4.41 15.72 -1.17
C THR A 203 -3.53 14.91 -0.21
N PRO A 204 -3.66 13.57 -0.18
CA PRO A 204 -2.73 12.70 0.54
C PRO A 204 -1.27 12.93 0.13
N LEU A 205 -0.39 13.03 1.13
CA LEU A 205 1.06 13.16 0.95
C LEU A 205 1.50 14.36 0.08
N ALA A 206 0.66 15.40 -0.07
CA ALA A 206 0.92 16.53 -0.98
C ALA A 206 2.26 17.24 -0.77
N LYS A 207 2.82 17.16 0.45
CA LYS A 207 4.10 17.79 0.81
C LYS A 207 5.29 16.83 0.72
N GLN A 208 5.04 15.54 0.52
CA GLN A 208 6.00 14.45 0.57
C GLN A 208 6.27 13.90 -0.84
N TRP A 209 7.52 13.55 -1.09
CA TRP A 209 7.88 12.67 -2.20
C TRP A 209 7.43 11.24 -1.91
N VAL A 210 6.94 10.55 -2.94
CA VAL A 210 6.63 9.11 -2.89
C VAL A 210 7.46 8.46 -3.99
N ASP A 211 8.25 7.45 -3.62
CA ASP A 211 9.08 6.76 -4.60
C ASP A 211 8.18 6.05 -5.62
N PRO A 212 8.40 6.23 -6.94
CA PRO A 212 7.64 5.53 -7.95
C PRO A 212 7.68 4.01 -7.80
N THR A 213 8.71 3.45 -7.18
CA THR A 213 8.91 2.01 -6.94
C THR A 213 8.51 1.57 -5.53
N ASP A 214 7.91 2.45 -4.73
CA ASP A 214 7.26 2.07 -3.47
C ASP A 214 6.27 0.92 -3.70
N SER A 215 6.32 -0.08 -2.83
CA SER A 215 5.68 -1.38 -2.95
C SER A 215 4.15 -1.29 -2.90
N VAL A 216 3.60 -0.25 -2.27
CA VAL A 216 2.15 -0.04 -2.10
C VAL A 216 1.70 1.26 -2.78
N LEU A 217 2.35 2.37 -2.47
CA LEU A 217 1.98 3.71 -2.92
C LEU A 217 2.58 4.07 -4.28
N GLY A 218 3.58 3.32 -4.76
CA GLY A 218 4.26 3.59 -6.04
C GLY A 218 3.29 3.80 -7.20
N PRO A 219 2.30 2.92 -7.44
CA PRO A 219 1.28 3.11 -8.49
C PRO A 219 0.43 4.38 -8.35
N LEU A 220 0.24 4.88 -7.13
CA LEU A 220 -0.53 6.10 -6.84
C LEU A 220 0.36 7.35 -6.76
N ALA A 221 1.68 7.21 -6.83
CA ALA A 221 2.62 8.31 -6.72
C ALA A 221 2.44 9.27 -7.90
N ARG A 222 2.18 10.55 -7.61
CA ARG A 222 1.99 11.58 -8.63
C ARG A 222 3.26 11.81 -9.46
N SER A 223 4.42 11.49 -8.90
CA SER A 223 5.72 11.48 -9.57
C SER A 223 5.77 10.57 -10.81
N ARG A 224 4.94 9.51 -10.88
CA ARG A 224 4.83 8.63 -12.07
C ARG A 224 4.19 9.32 -13.27
N THR A 225 3.16 10.13 -13.05
CA THR A 225 2.46 10.85 -14.13
C THR A 225 3.07 12.21 -14.41
N THR A 226 3.71 12.80 -13.41
CA THR A 226 4.31 14.13 -13.50
C THR A 226 5.65 14.11 -12.76
N PRO A 227 6.78 13.95 -13.47
CA PRO A 227 8.10 13.91 -12.85
C PRO A 227 8.34 15.10 -11.93
N GLY A 228 8.82 14.86 -10.71
CA GLY A 228 9.03 15.89 -9.69
C GLY A 228 7.78 16.29 -8.90
N ALA A 229 6.59 15.79 -9.22
CA ALA A 229 5.38 16.06 -8.47
C ALA A 229 5.32 15.26 -7.15
N ARG A 230 4.81 15.90 -6.09
CA ARG A 230 4.63 15.33 -4.75
C ARG A 230 3.20 14.83 -4.53
N GLY A 231 3.04 13.95 -3.56
CA GLY A 231 1.78 13.36 -3.15
C GLY A 231 1.21 12.32 -4.09
N LEU A 232 -0.06 11.98 -3.86
CA LEU A 232 -0.76 10.95 -4.61
C LEU A 232 -1.65 11.53 -5.72
N THR A 233 -2.00 10.70 -6.69
CA THR A 233 -3.00 10.97 -7.73
C THR A 233 -4.44 10.84 -7.23
N SER A 234 -4.64 10.13 -6.11
CA SER A 234 -5.96 9.87 -5.50
C SER A 234 -6.24 10.78 -4.29
N SER A 235 -7.52 11.05 -4.02
CA SER A 235 -7.97 11.81 -2.84
C SER A 235 -8.33 10.89 -1.66
N TYR A 236 -8.33 11.40 -0.42
CA TYR A 236 -8.83 10.62 0.72
C TYR A 236 -10.29 10.18 0.55
N VAL A 237 -11.13 11.03 -0.06
CA VAL A 237 -12.53 10.69 -0.35
C VAL A 237 -12.60 9.47 -1.27
N THR A 238 -11.86 9.49 -2.37
CA THR A 238 -11.78 8.36 -3.31
C THR A 238 -11.28 7.10 -2.61
N LEU A 239 -10.19 7.19 -1.86
CA LEU A 239 -9.63 6.03 -1.14
C LEU A 239 -10.64 5.43 -0.15
N ILE A 240 -11.38 6.26 0.59
CA ILE A 240 -12.42 5.78 1.51
C ILE A 240 -13.59 5.15 0.76
N GLN A 241 -14.06 5.78 -0.32
CA GLN A 241 -15.17 5.26 -1.12
C GLN A 241 -14.83 3.92 -1.77
N THR A 242 -13.57 3.73 -2.17
CA THR A 242 -13.09 2.45 -2.73
C THR A 242 -12.97 1.38 -1.66
N ALA A 243 -12.51 1.72 -0.45
CA ALA A 243 -12.20 0.73 0.58
C ALA A 243 -13.37 0.37 1.52
N PHE A 244 -14.33 1.28 1.72
CA PHE A 244 -15.38 1.11 2.74
C PHE A 244 -16.78 1.06 2.16
N ASP A 245 -17.61 0.18 2.73
CA ASP A 245 -19.03 0.03 2.41
C ASP A 245 -19.77 1.39 2.46
N PRO A 246 -20.55 1.74 1.41
CA PRO A 246 -21.32 2.98 1.33
C PRO A 246 -22.19 3.29 2.55
N LYS A 247 -22.64 2.28 3.31
CA LYS A 247 -23.41 2.50 4.54
C LYS A 247 -22.68 3.33 5.60
N TRP A 248 -21.37 3.50 5.48
CA TRP A 248 -20.57 4.29 6.42
C TRP A 248 -20.31 5.72 5.99
N TRP A 249 -20.65 6.12 4.76
CA TRP A 249 -20.29 7.44 4.23
C TRP A 249 -21.28 8.05 3.25
N ASN A 250 -22.12 7.25 2.57
CA ASN A 250 -22.93 7.68 1.45
C ASN A 250 -24.25 8.33 1.90
N SER A 251 -24.19 9.57 2.38
CA SER A 251 -25.37 10.34 2.76
C SER A 251 -25.17 11.83 2.53
N ASP A 252 -26.26 12.51 2.18
CA ASP A 252 -26.33 13.97 2.04
C ASP A 252 -26.69 14.69 3.35
N LYS A 253 -26.99 13.94 4.42
CA LYS A 253 -27.35 14.50 5.72
C LYS A 253 -26.19 15.24 6.35
N VAL A 254 -26.53 16.27 7.11
CA VAL A 254 -25.55 17.12 7.80
C VAL A 254 -25.57 16.80 9.29
N VAL A 255 -24.39 16.59 9.84
CA VAL A 255 -24.15 16.34 11.26
C VAL A 255 -23.66 17.62 11.92
N THR A 256 -24.29 17.99 13.03
CA THR A 256 -23.94 19.17 13.84
C THR A 256 -23.94 18.84 15.32
N PHE A 257 -23.37 19.73 16.14
CA PHE A 257 -23.26 19.55 17.59
C PHE A 257 -23.76 20.78 18.37
N PRO A 258 -25.02 21.23 18.19
CA PRO A 258 -25.57 22.31 19.00
C PRO A 258 -25.53 21.94 20.49
N GLY A 259 -24.89 22.77 21.31
CA GLY A 259 -24.71 22.49 22.74
C GLY A 259 -23.91 21.21 23.05
N GLY A 260 -23.12 20.71 22.09
CA GLY A 260 -22.37 19.46 22.23
C GLY A 260 -23.17 18.19 21.91
N VAL A 261 -24.45 18.30 21.55
CA VAL A 261 -25.31 17.15 21.26
C VAL A 261 -25.36 16.89 19.76
N ARG A 262 -25.04 15.66 19.35
CA ARG A 262 -25.09 15.25 17.94
C ARG A 262 -26.51 15.37 17.38
N THR A 263 -26.68 16.17 16.34
CA THR A 263 -27.93 16.37 15.60
C THR A 263 -27.72 16.06 14.12
N ILE A 264 -28.64 15.30 13.53
CA ILE A 264 -28.64 14.93 12.11
C ILE A 264 -29.78 15.70 11.43
N SER A 265 -29.46 16.51 10.43
CA SER A 265 -30.42 17.36 9.72
C SER A 265 -30.44 17.08 8.22
N ALA A 266 -31.48 17.57 7.56
CA ALA A 266 -31.56 17.60 6.09
C ALA A 266 -30.38 18.37 5.48
N PRO A 267 -30.05 18.12 4.19
CA PRO A 267 -29.03 18.86 3.47
C PRO A 267 -29.29 20.37 3.51
N THR A 268 -28.22 21.16 3.61
CA THR A 268 -28.31 22.63 3.66
C THR A 268 -28.52 23.28 2.29
N GLY A 269 -28.23 22.55 1.19
CA GLY A 269 -28.23 23.13 -0.17
C GLY A 269 -27.10 24.14 -0.43
N ALA A 270 -26.18 24.31 0.52
CA ALA A 270 -25.05 25.24 0.47
C ALA A 270 -23.77 24.56 0.98
N PRO A 271 -22.56 25.06 0.62
CA PRO A 271 -21.31 24.54 1.14
C PRO A 271 -21.30 24.49 2.67
N LEU A 272 -20.86 23.36 3.23
CA LEU A 272 -20.84 23.16 4.68
C LEU A 272 -19.79 24.04 5.35
N THR A 273 -20.15 24.64 6.48
CA THR A 273 -19.21 25.35 7.35
C THR A 273 -18.24 24.37 8.03
N THR A 274 -17.21 24.89 8.70
CA THR A 274 -16.27 24.07 9.48
C THR A 274 -16.92 23.33 10.64
N SER A 275 -18.13 23.72 11.06
CA SER A 275 -18.87 23.11 12.17
C SER A 275 -20.03 22.21 11.71
N GLN A 276 -20.14 21.99 10.40
CA GLN A 276 -21.10 21.10 9.77
C GLN A 276 -20.36 19.96 9.08
N PHE A 277 -20.72 18.73 9.41
CA PHE A 277 -20.00 17.55 8.98
C PHE A 277 -20.86 16.67 8.07
N THR A 278 -20.25 16.06 7.06
CA THR A 278 -20.83 14.93 6.35
C THR A 278 -20.78 13.68 7.24
N VAL A 279 -21.51 12.62 6.86
CA VAL A 279 -21.39 11.32 7.53
C VAL A 279 -19.97 10.76 7.43
N MET A 280 -19.31 10.92 6.27
CA MET A 280 -17.92 10.50 6.09
C MET A 280 -16.95 11.22 7.04
N GLU A 281 -17.08 12.53 7.18
CA GLU A 281 -16.26 13.35 8.09
C GLU A 281 -16.50 12.97 9.55
N GLN A 282 -17.76 12.70 9.92
CA GLN A 282 -18.13 12.28 11.26
C GLN A 282 -17.58 10.89 11.62
N ASN A 283 -17.57 9.96 10.66
CA ASN A 283 -17.07 8.60 10.84
C ASN A 283 -15.55 8.46 10.61
N PHE A 284 -14.83 9.58 10.44
CA PHE A 284 -13.42 9.53 10.06
C PHE A 284 -12.53 8.70 10.98
N SER A 285 -12.85 8.62 12.28
CA SER A 285 -12.15 7.75 13.24
C SER A 285 -12.16 6.27 12.83
N LEU A 286 -13.29 5.78 12.29
CA LEU A 286 -13.45 4.40 11.86
C LEU A 286 -12.52 4.11 10.68
N PHE A 287 -12.54 4.97 9.66
CA PHE A 287 -11.72 4.82 8.46
C PHE A 287 -10.23 4.93 8.79
N PHE A 288 -9.86 5.94 9.57
CA PHE A 288 -8.47 6.16 9.96
C PHE A 288 -7.92 5.00 10.80
N GLY A 289 -8.65 4.57 11.84
CA GLY A 289 -8.20 3.50 12.71
C GLY A 289 -7.95 2.19 11.95
N LEU A 290 -8.90 1.79 11.10
CA LEU A 290 -8.77 0.57 10.30
C LEU A 290 -7.69 0.67 9.23
N ALA A 291 -7.56 1.82 8.56
CA ALA A 291 -6.51 2.03 7.57
C ALA A 291 -5.10 1.94 8.19
N ILE A 292 -4.89 2.57 9.36
CA ILE A 292 -3.61 2.47 10.08
C ILE A 292 -3.35 1.04 10.56
N GLN A 293 -4.36 0.35 11.09
CA GLN A 293 -4.20 -1.05 11.50
C GLN A 293 -3.81 -1.95 10.33
N LEU A 294 -4.46 -1.82 9.17
CA LEU A 294 -4.14 -2.64 8.00
C LEU A 294 -2.74 -2.33 7.48
N TYR A 295 -2.32 -1.07 7.54
CA TYR A 295 -0.96 -0.68 7.22
C TYR A 295 0.06 -1.27 8.21
N GLU A 296 -0.14 -1.10 9.52
CA GLU A 296 0.75 -1.67 10.53
C GLU A 296 0.75 -3.21 10.53
N ALA A 297 -0.29 -3.85 9.98
CA ALA A 297 -0.32 -5.29 9.74
C ALA A 297 0.60 -5.76 8.61
N THR A 298 1.06 -4.88 7.72
CA THR A 298 2.05 -5.22 6.69
C THR A 298 3.48 -5.15 7.23
N LEU A 299 3.71 -4.46 8.35
CA LEU A 299 5.04 -4.25 8.94
C LEU A 299 5.49 -5.47 9.76
N VAL A 300 5.59 -6.62 9.08
CA VAL A 300 6.00 -7.90 9.67
C VAL A 300 7.44 -8.22 9.31
N SER A 301 8.28 -8.25 10.33
CA SER A 301 9.67 -8.70 10.31
C SER A 301 9.73 -10.17 10.69
N ASP A 302 10.09 -11.00 9.72
CA ASP A 302 10.09 -12.46 9.76
C ASP A 302 11.24 -13.12 8.96
N ASP A 303 12.24 -12.34 8.53
CA ASP A 303 13.43 -12.83 7.82
C ASP A 303 14.72 -12.29 8.46
N SER A 304 14.82 -12.39 9.79
CA SER A 304 16.08 -12.09 10.48
C SER A 304 17.07 -13.27 10.35
N PRO A 305 18.38 -13.07 10.66
CA PRO A 305 19.34 -14.18 10.77
C PRO A 305 18.87 -15.32 11.68
N PHE A 306 18.17 -14.99 12.77
CA PHE A 306 17.53 -15.98 13.64
C PHE A 306 16.44 -16.78 12.91
N ASP A 307 15.54 -16.12 12.18
CA ASP A 307 14.46 -16.78 11.44
C ASP A 307 15.04 -17.75 10.38
N ARG A 308 16.04 -17.29 9.63
CA ARG A 308 16.76 -18.13 8.66
C ARG A 308 17.42 -19.32 9.33
N ALA A 309 17.99 -19.16 10.53
CA ALA A 309 18.59 -20.27 11.27
C ALA A 309 17.53 -21.29 11.74
N GLN A 310 16.38 -20.82 12.24
CA GLN A 310 15.28 -21.72 12.63
C GLN A 310 14.70 -22.51 11.45
N LEU A 311 14.72 -21.92 10.25
CA LEU A 311 14.30 -22.58 9.01
C LEU A 311 15.38 -23.44 8.35
N GLY A 312 16.57 -23.57 8.97
CA GLY A 312 17.70 -24.33 8.41
C GLY A 312 18.34 -23.69 7.17
N ARG A 313 18.09 -22.41 6.93
CA ARG A 313 18.64 -21.62 5.80
C ARG A 313 19.94 -20.89 6.16
N ALA A 314 20.27 -20.80 7.43
CA ALA A 314 21.51 -20.21 7.96
C ALA A 314 21.94 -20.93 9.25
N SER A 315 23.10 -20.58 9.79
CA SER A 315 23.59 -21.09 11.09
C SER A 315 23.99 -19.93 11.99
N LEU A 316 23.67 -20.03 13.28
CA LEU A 316 24.17 -19.11 14.30
C LEU A 316 25.63 -19.40 14.61
N THR A 317 26.41 -18.35 14.87
CA THR A 317 27.80 -18.50 15.37
C THR A 317 27.81 -19.11 16.77
N PRO A 318 28.92 -19.70 17.24
CA PRO A 318 29.01 -20.25 18.60
C PRO A 318 28.65 -19.24 19.69
N ALA A 319 29.05 -17.97 19.53
CA ALA A 319 28.72 -16.89 20.46
C ALA A 319 27.21 -16.59 20.48
N GLN A 320 26.56 -16.52 19.30
CA GLN A 320 25.12 -16.34 19.20
C GLN A 320 24.35 -17.52 19.78
N GLN A 321 24.83 -18.76 19.60
CA GLN A 321 24.22 -19.95 20.16
C GLN A 321 24.36 -20.01 21.69
N ASP A 322 25.53 -19.64 22.23
CA ASP A 322 25.75 -19.50 23.68
C ASP A 322 24.86 -18.39 24.26
N GLY A 323 24.73 -17.27 23.53
CA GLY A 323 23.82 -16.18 23.84
C GLY A 323 22.36 -16.62 23.91
N LEU A 324 21.88 -17.35 22.91
CA LEU A 324 20.53 -17.93 22.88
C LEU A 324 20.32 -18.89 24.07
N THR A 325 21.27 -19.77 24.35
CA THR A 325 21.19 -20.71 25.49
C THR A 325 21.13 -19.97 26.83
N THR A 326 21.88 -18.86 26.93
CA THR A 326 21.88 -17.99 28.11
C THR A 326 20.61 -17.13 28.19
N PHE A 327 20.00 -16.77 27.06
CA PHE A 327 18.71 -16.09 27.03
C PHE A 327 17.59 -17.04 27.45
N SER A 328 17.51 -18.23 26.85
CA SER A 328 16.46 -19.23 27.11
C SER A 328 16.50 -19.87 28.49
N GLY A 329 17.61 -19.74 29.24
CA GLY A 329 17.69 -20.25 30.61
C GLY A 329 17.55 -19.19 31.71
N SER A 330 17.27 -17.93 31.36
CA SER A 330 17.15 -16.81 32.31
C SER A 330 15.72 -16.27 32.23
N CYS A 331 15.01 -16.16 33.36
CA CYS A 331 13.55 -15.92 33.41
C CYS A 331 12.75 -17.12 32.85
N GLU A 332 13.03 -18.34 33.33
CA GLU A 332 12.56 -19.64 32.75
C GLU A 332 12.45 -19.57 31.21
N GLY A 333 13.48 -18.98 30.59
CA GLY A 333 13.54 -18.14 29.37
C GLY A 333 12.62 -18.42 28.20
N SER A 334 11.31 -18.42 28.47
CA SER A 334 10.24 -18.60 27.49
C SER A 334 8.90 -18.09 28.00
N GLU A 335 8.82 -17.48 29.19
CA GLU A 335 7.54 -16.99 29.73
C GLU A 335 7.26 -15.51 29.43
N CYS A 336 8.28 -14.63 29.49
CA CYS A 336 8.10 -13.19 29.26
C CYS A 336 8.33 -12.77 27.79
N HIS A 337 9.37 -13.32 27.16
CA HIS A 337 9.76 -13.06 25.77
C HIS A 337 9.63 -14.34 24.94
N SER A 338 8.38 -14.80 24.82
CA SER A 338 8.03 -16.12 24.32
C SER A 338 7.67 -16.15 22.83
N GLY A 339 7.70 -17.35 22.25
CA GLY A 339 7.21 -17.63 20.91
C GLY A 339 8.00 -16.93 19.78
N PRO A 340 7.50 -17.02 18.53
CA PRO A 340 8.17 -16.46 17.36
C PRO A 340 8.21 -14.93 17.37
N THR A 341 7.36 -14.26 18.16
CA THR A 341 7.31 -12.80 18.28
C THR A 341 8.17 -12.27 19.43
N PHE A 342 8.80 -13.14 20.23
CA PHE A 342 9.60 -12.76 21.41
C PHE A 342 8.84 -11.84 22.39
N THR A 343 7.56 -12.12 22.62
CA THR A 343 6.72 -11.38 23.56
C THR A 343 5.58 -12.25 24.10
N ALA A 344 5.39 -12.21 25.42
CA ALA A 344 4.25 -12.81 26.09
C ALA A 344 2.93 -12.07 25.79
N ALA A 345 2.98 -10.80 25.40
CA ALA A 345 1.81 -9.97 25.14
C ALA A 345 1.14 -10.22 23.76
N SER A 346 1.50 -11.33 23.10
CA SER A 346 1.06 -11.69 21.77
C SER A 346 -0.38 -12.20 21.74
N THR A 347 -1.13 -11.87 20.70
CA THR A 347 -2.45 -12.43 20.36
C THR A 347 -2.44 -13.96 20.34
N ASN A 348 -1.33 -14.59 19.95
CA ASN A 348 -1.17 -16.04 19.99
C ASN A 348 -1.20 -16.61 21.42
N ASN A 349 -0.77 -15.82 22.41
CA ASN A 349 -0.81 -16.20 23.83
C ASN A 349 -2.13 -15.81 24.50
N PHE A 350 -3.05 -15.15 23.78
CA PHE A 350 -4.41 -14.84 24.23
C PHE A 350 -5.48 -15.42 23.30
N GLY A 351 -5.15 -16.48 22.54
CA GLY A 351 -6.11 -17.20 21.71
C GLY A 351 -7.18 -17.93 22.53
N ALA A 352 -8.17 -18.51 21.84
CA ALA A 352 -9.29 -19.21 22.46
C ALA A 352 -8.82 -20.30 23.43
N GLY A 353 -9.19 -20.17 24.71
CA GLY A 353 -8.88 -21.14 25.77
C GLY A 353 -7.62 -20.83 26.60
N VAL A 354 -6.99 -19.67 26.43
CA VAL A 354 -5.88 -19.21 27.29
C VAL A 354 -6.37 -18.13 28.27
N GLU A 355 -6.04 -18.31 29.55
CA GLU A 355 -6.41 -17.39 30.63
C GLU A 355 -5.68 -16.03 30.48
N PRO A 356 -6.38 -14.90 30.30
CA PRO A 356 -5.76 -13.58 30.12
C PRO A 356 -5.21 -12.97 31.43
N ILE A 357 -5.56 -13.61 32.54
CA ILE A 357 -5.16 -13.25 33.90
C ILE A 357 -4.38 -14.44 34.46
N GLU A 358 -3.16 -14.20 34.89
CA GLU A 358 -2.24 -15.24 35.33
C GLU A 358 -1.99 -15.14 36.85
N ARG A 359 -1.70 -16.29 37.49
CA ARG A 359 -1.22 -16.33 38.87
C ARG A 359 0.29 -16.51 38.88
N ARG A 360 1.01 -15.56 39.47
CA ARG A 360 2.48 -15.58 39.59
C ARG A 360 2.92 -15.10 40.97
N LEU A 361 4.11 -15.55 41.38
CA LEU A 361 4.74 -15.06 42.60
C LEU A 361 5.28 -13.65 42.37
N THR A 362 5.00 -12.77 43.32
CA THR A 362 5.69 -11.48 43.45
C THR A 362 7.04 -11.69 44.12
N ALA A 363 7.97 -10.76 43.95
CA ALA A 363 9.27 -10.76 44.64
C ALA A 363 9.13 -10.74 46.18
N ALA A 364 8.00 -10.25 46.71
CA ALA A 364 7.65 -10.36 48.14
C ALA A 364 7.19 -11.77 48.56
N GLY A 365 7.09 -12.72 47.63
CA GLY A 365 6.65 -14.10 47.86
C GLY A 365 5.14 -14.31 47.90
N ALA A 366 4.34 -13.27 47.62
CA ALA A 366 2.88 -13.40 47.55
C ALA A 366 2.46 -14.00 46.21
N ASN A 367 1.54 -14.97 46.23
CA ASN A 367 0.86 -15.46 45.04
C ASN A 367 -0.21 -14.44 44.63
N ALA A 368 0.01 -13.75 43.51
CA ALA A 368 -0.82 -12.63 43.08
C ALA A 368 -1.36 -12.86 41.66
N PHE A 369 -2.45 -12.16 41.34
CA PHE A 369 -2.99 -12.09 40.00
C PHE A 369 -2.37 -10.94 39.20
N HIS A 370 -2.02 -11.26 37.96
CA HIS A 370 -1.38 -10.37 36.99
C HIS A 370 -2.20 -10.32 35.71
N ASP A 371 -2.04 -9.23 34.96
CA ASP A 371 -2.49 -9.20 33.56
C ASP A 371 -1.45 -9.94 32.72
N GLY A 372 -1.86 -11.00 32.00
CA GLY A 372 -0.93 -11.78 31.18
C GLY A 372 -0.16 -10.89 30.20
N GLY A 373 1.14 -11.14 30.07
CA GLY A 373 2.04 -10.37 29.19
C GLY A 373 2.43 -8.97 29.71
N PHE A 374 2.03 -8.60 30.93
CA PHE A 374 2.45 -7.36 31.60
C PHE A 374 3.25 -7.68 32.86
N PHE A 375 4.43 -7.08 33.00
CA PHE A 375 5.35 -7.39 34.08
C PHE A 375 5.90 -6.12 34.72
N ASN A 376 6.01 -6.11 36.04
CA ASN A 376 6.84 -5.14 36.76
C ASN A 376 8.22 -5.77 36.97
N ILE A 377 9.23 -5.21 36.30
CA ILE A 377 10.61 -5.71 36.33
C ILE A 377 11.54 -4.79 37.12
N GLY A 378 11.01 -3.78 37.82
CA GLY A 378 11.81 -2.87 38.65
C GLY A 378 12.61 -1.82 37.87
N VAL A 379 12.13 -1.30 36.73
CA VAL A 379 12.81 -0.20 36.01
C VAL A 379 12.75 1.13 36.79
N ARG A 380 11.60 1.44 37.38
CA ARG A 380 11.34 2.62 38.22
C ARG A 380 10.42 2.23 39.38
N PRO A 381 10.38 3.03 40.47
CA PRO A 381 9.39 2.86 41.53
C PRO A 381 7.96 2.81 40.98
N THR A 382 7.17 1.87 41.48
CA THR A 382 5.78 1.63 41.05
C THR A 382 4.89 2.88 41.13
N ALA A 383 5.17 3.77 42.10
CA ALA A 383 4.40 4.99 42.31
C ALA A 383 4.62 6.07 41.23
N GLU A 384 5.71 6.00 40.47
CA GLU A 384 6.02 6.99 39.41
C GLU A 384 5.23 6.70 38.13
N ASP A 385 5.00 5.42 37.81
CA ASP A 385 4.15 5.03 36.69
C ASP A 385 3.47 3.70 36.97
N LEU A 386 2.15 3.73 37.13
CA LEU A 386 1.34 2.54 37.43
C LEU A 386 1.23 1.56 36.25
N GLY A 387 1.62 1.94 35.03
CA GLY A 387 1.48 1.09 33.85
C GLY A 387 0.04 0.62 33.65
N VAL A 388 -0.16 -0.69 33.47
CA VAL A 388 -1.49 -1.32 33.32
C VAL A 388 -2.35 -1.26 34.59
N GLY A 389 -1.74 -1.07 35.76
CA GLY A 389 -2.45 -0.81 37.01
C GLY A 389 -3.19 0.54 37.01
N GLY A 390 -2.81 1.46 36.12
CA GLY A 390 -3.46 2.74 35.96
C GLY A 390 -4.92 2.66 35.48
N SER A 391 -5.52 3.84 35.33
CA SER A 391 -6.85 4.02 34.76
C SER A 391 -6.78 4.89 33.51
N ASN A 392 -7.77 4.74 32.63
CA ASN A 392 -7.93 5.68 31.53
C ASN A 392 -8.33 7.09 32.05
N PRO A 393 -8.36 8.14 31.19
CA PRO A 393 -8.75 9.48 31.62
C PRO A 393 -10.16 9.62 32.21
N ALA A 394 -11.05 8.63 31.99
CA ALA A 394 -12.38 8.57 32.58
C ALA A 394 -12.40 7.85 33.95
N GLY A 395 -11.24 7.48 34.49
CA GLY A 395 -11.12 6.78 35.78
C GLY A 395 -11.44 5.29 35.69
N VAL A 396 -11.54 4.72 34.49
CA VAL A 396 -11.85 3.30 34.29
C VAL A 396 -10.54 2.48 34.33
N PRO A 397 -10.41 1.46 35.20
CA PRO A 397 -9.21 0.65 35.30
C PRO A 397 -8.82 -0.02 33.98
N LEU A 398 -7.51 -0.02 33.67
CA LEU A 398 -6.96 -0.64 32.46
C LEU A 398 -6.81 -2.16 32.63
N SER A 399 -6.23 -2.59 33.76
CA SER A 399 -5.96 -4.00 34.10
C SER A 399 -7.21 -4.87 34.10
N PHE A 400 -7.10 -6.06 33.50
CA PHE A 400 -8.13 -7.10 33.56
C PHE A 400 -8.27 -7.66 34.97
N ALA A 401 -7.18 -8.00 35.65
CA ALA A 401 -7.24 -8.54 37.02
C ALA A 401 -7.90 -7.56 38.00
N ARG A 402 -7.57 -6.26 37.89
CA ARG A 402 -8.20 -5.21 38.72
C ARG A 402 -9.68 -5.03 38.40
N ARG A 403 -10.10 -5.19 37.14
CA ARG A 403 -11.51 -5.12 36.77
C ARG A 403 -12.31 -6.28 37.33
N ASP A 404 -11.81 -7.50 37.16
CA ASP A 404 -12.46 -8.70 37.69
C ASP A 404 -12.57 -8.64 39.23
N PHE A 405 -11.49 -8.25 39.91
CA PHE A 405 -11.47 -8.02 41.36
C PHE A 405 -12.53 -7.00 41.83
N LEU A 406 -12.80 -5.97 41.03
CA LEU A 406 -13.81 -4.95 41.32
C LEU A 406 -15.22 -5.33 40.85
N GLY A 407 -15.42 -6.52 40.26
CA GLY A 407 -16.68 -6.95 39.67
C GLY A 407 -17.10 -6.15 38.45
N LEU A 408 -16.13 -5.58 37.72
CA LEU A 408 -16.36 -4.82 36.48
C LEU A 408 -16.24 -5.71 35.26
N ASP A 409 -17.15 -5.53 34.29
CA ASP A 409 -17.14 -6.30 33.04
C ASP A 409 -15.80 -6.21 32.29
N ILE A 410 -15.36 -7.30 31.68
CA ILE A 410 -14.19 -7.33 30.79
C ILE A 410 -14.65 -7.72 29.39
N PRO A 411 -15.28 -6.79 28.64
CA PRO A 411 -15.91 -7.11 27.36
C PRO A 411 -14.91 -7.59 26.31
N GLU A 412 -13.63 -7.26 26.47
CA GLU A 412 -12.57 -7.71 25.57
C GLU A 412 -12.34 -9.22 25.63
N ILE A 413 -12.39 -9.79 26.83
CA ILE A 413 -12.18 -11.23 27.08
C ILE A 413 -13.43 -12.02 26.65
N ALA A 414 -14.62 -11.48 26.94
CA ALA A 414 -15.88 -12.07 26.48
C ALA A 414 -15.97 -12.11 24.94
N ALA A 415 -15.49 -11.06 24.26
CA ALA A 415 -15.50 -10.99 22.79
C ALA A 415 -14.61 -12.05 22.12
N ILE A 416 -13.59 -12.57 22.82
CA ILE A 416 -12.68 -13.61 22.32
C ILE A 416 -12.90 -14.98 22.97
N GLN A 417 -13.99 -15.13 23.74
CA GLN A 417 -14.42 -16.40 24.36
C GLN A 417 -13.41 -17.04 25.31
N ASN A 418 -12.60 -16.25 26.00
CA ASN A 418 -11.64 -16.78 26.98
C ASN A 418 -12.26 -16.88 28.38
N PRO A 419 -11.91 -17.93 29.15
CA PRO A 419 -12.30 -18.04 30.55
C PRO A 419 -11.65 -16.94 31.40
N LEU A 420 -12.27 -16.68 32.56
CA LEU A 420 -11.73 -15.82 33.60
C LEU A 420 -11.54 -16.66 34.86
N PRO A 421 -10.40 -16.53 35.56
CA PRO A 421 -10.24 -17.16 36.85
C PRO A 421 -11.10 -16.41 37.88
N PRO A 422 -11.67 -17.09 38.89
CA PRO A 422 -12.38 -16.40 39.96
C PRO A 422 -11.38 -15.62 40.82
N ILE A 423 -11.56 -14.30 40.92
CA ILE A 423 -10.83 -13.42 41.84
C ILE A 423 -11.78 -12.94 42.95
N GLY A 424 -11.39 -13.12 44.20
CA GLY A 424 -12.11 -12.69 45.38
C GLY A 424 -11.41 -11.58 46.17
N ALA A 425 -12.13 -10.99 47.13
CA ALA A 425 -11.65 -9.85 47.93
C ALA A 425 -10.40 -10.12 48.79
N ALA A 426 -10.03 -11.40 49.00
CA ALA A 426 -8.84 -11.81 49.75
C ALA A 426 -7.61 -12.05 48.86
N ASP A 427 -7.79 -12.03 47.54
CA ASP A 427 -6.70 -12.26 46.60
C ASP A 427 -5.83 -11.00 46.42
N VAL A 428 -4.55 -11.22 46.12
CA VAL A 428 -3.57 -10.16 45.91
C VAL A 428 -3.46 -9.85 44.42
N LEU A 429 -3.41 -8.56 44.06
CA LEU A 429 -3.13 -8.11 42.69
C LEU A 429 -1.71 -7.56 42.60
N ALA A 430 -1.03 -7.83 41.50
CA ALA A 430 0.31 -7.34 41.22
C ALA A 430 0.36 -6.69 39.82
N VAL A 431 -0.45 -5.65 39.64
CA VAL A 431 -0.65 -4.98 38.34
C VAL A 431 -0.06 -3.58 38.28
N ASP A 432 0.34 -3.02 39.43
CA ASP A 432 0.90 -1.67 39.48
C ASP A 432 2.38 -1.68 39.08
N GLY A 433 2.77 -0.73 38.22
CA GLY A 433 4.12 -0.67 37.66
C GLY A 433 4.41 -1.77 36.64
N ALA A 434 3.37 -2.50 36.20
CA ALA A 434 3.49 -3.54 35.21
C ALA A 434 3.29 -2.99 33.79
N PHE A 435 4.19 -3.36 32.89
CA PHE A 435 4.21 -2.91 31.50
C PHE A 435 4.23 -4.09 30.55
N LYS A 436 3.66 -3.88 29.38
CA LYS A 436 3.62 -4.84 28.29
C LYS A 436 5.03 -5.31 27.95
N ALA A 437 5.27 -6.62 27.94
CA ALA A 437 6.49 -7.19 27.40
C ALA A 437 6.63 -6.80 25.90
N PRO A 438 7.63 -5.99 25.52
CA PRO A 438 7.81 -5.62 24.11
C PRO A 438 8.33 -6.82 23.31
N SER A 439 8.07 -6.84 22.00
CA SER A 439 8.78 -7.72 21.08
C SER A 439 10.27 -7.39 21.09
N LEU A 440 11.13 -8.41 20.99
CA LEU A 440 12.59 -8.23 20.85
C LEU A 440 13.06 -8.23 19.39
N ARG A 441 12.15 -8.37 18.42
CA ARG A 441 12.49 -8.22 17.00
C ARG A 441 12.96 -6.80 16.73
N ASN A 442 14.05 -6.68 15.97
CA ASN A 442 14.72 -5.41 15.63
C ASN A 442 15.18 -4.60 16.84
N VAL A 443 15.40 -5.23 18.01
CA VAL A 443 15.83 -4.54 19.24
C VAL A 443 17.17 -3.83 19.09
N GLU A 444 18.01 -4.25 18.15
CA GLU A 444 19.26 -3.55 17.82
C GLU A 444 19.03 -2.10 17.34
N LEU A 445 17.91 -1.84 16.65
CA LEU A 445 17.67 -0.57 15.97
C LEU A 445 16.84 0.42 16.81
N THR A 446 16.34 0.00 17.98
CA THR A 446 15.21 0.69 18.65
C THR A 446 15.54 1.25 20.03
N GLY A 447 16.82 1.49 20.33
CA GLY A 447 17.22 2.22 21.52
C GLY A 447 16.76 3.68 21.50
N PRO A 448 16.75 4.39 22.65
CA PRO A 448 17.04 3.87 23.98
C PRO A 448 15.90 2.99 24.51
N TYR A 449 16.22 2.16 25.50
CA TYR A 449 15.43 1.01 25.92
C TYR A 449 14.61 1.27 27.19
N MET A 450 13.67 0.36 27.45
CA MET A 450 12.65 0.40 28.51
C MET A 450 11.53 1.40 28.26
N HIS A 451 10.44 1.30 29.04
CA HIS A 451 9.28 2.19 28.88
C HIS A 451 9.59 3.66 29.17
N ASN A 452 10.70 3.96 29.87
CA ASN A 452 11.18 5.30 30.16
C ASN A 452 12.38 5.72 29.26
N GLY A 453 12.88 4.84 28.39
CA GLY A 453 14.04 5.13 27.55
C GLY A 453 15.33 5.32 28.36
N GLY A 454 15.42 4.73 29.55
CA GLY A 454 16.47 5.05 30.52
C GLY A 454 17.84 4.40 30.26
N MET A 455 17.94 3.51 29.27
CA MET A 455 19.17 2.78 28.94
C MET A 455 19.50 2.96 27.46
N LEU A 456 20.75 3.29 27.15
CA LEU A 456 21.18 3.57 25.77
C LEU A 456 21.56 2.30 25.00
N THR A 457 22.14 1.29 25.65
CA THR A 457 22.72 0.12 24.97
C THR A 457 22.09 -1.19 25.43
N LEU A 458 22.11 -2.20 24.55
CA LEU A 458 21.69 -3.56 24.91
C LEU A 458 22.53 -4.15 26.06
N ASP A 459 23.81 -3.78 26.18
CA ASP A 459 24.64 -4.23 27.31
C ASP A 459 24.12 -3.67 28.64
N GLN A 460 23.68 -2.40 28.69
CA GLN A 460 23.03 -1.83 29.88
C GLN A 460 21.72 -2.56 30.23
N VAL A 461 20.95 -2.99 29.22
CA VAL A 461 19.74 -3.80 29.43
C VAL A 461 20.09 -5.18 29.99
N VAL A 462 21.09 -5.86 29.44
CA VAL A 462 21.54 -7.18 29.95
C VAL A 462 22.12 -7.06 31.35
N GLU A 463 22.84 -5.98 31.64
CA GLU A 463 23.36 -5.64 32.96
C GLU A 463 22.24 -5.41 34.00
N PHE A 464 21.16 -4.73 33.61
CA PHE A 464 19.95 -4.58 34.42
C PHE A 464 19.34 -5.93 34.81
N TYR A 465 19.16 -6.83 33.85
CA TYR A 465 18.68 -8.18 34.15
C TYR A 465 19.70 -9.02 34.93
N THR A 466 21.00 -8.76 34.77
CA THR A 466 22.06 -9.45 35.53
C THR A 466 21.90 -9.20 37.04
N ARG A 467 21.53 -7.97 37.44
CA ARG A 467 21.30 -7.61 38.84
C ARG A 467 19.88 -7.82 39.37
N GLY A 468 18.91 -8.15 38.50
CA GLY A 468 17.51 -8.38 38.90
C GLY A 468 16.65 -7.12 38.98
N GLY A 469 17.00 -6.08 38.23
CA GLY A 469 16.29 -4.81 38.23
C GLY A 469 16.85 -3.76 39.18
N ASP A 470 16.44 -2.51 38.99
CA ASP A 470 16.96 -1.33 39.72
C ASP A 470 16.17 -1.06 41.01
N PHE A 471 14.85 -1.29 40.96
CA PHE A 471 13.92 -1.02 42.06
C PHE A 471 13.20 -2.29 42.54
N HIS A 472 13.87 -3.43 42.46
CA HIS A 472 13.34 -4.74 42.83
C HIS A 472 12.72 -4.73 44.24
N GLU A 473 13.46 -4.25 45.25
CA GLU A 473 13.02 -4.24 46.65
C GLU A 473 11.88 -3.23 46.87
N ALA A 474 11.96 -2.06 46.25
CA ALA A 474 10.92 -1.03 46.34
C ALA A 474 9.61 -1.47 45.67
N ASN A 475 9.71 -2.30 44.63
CA ASN A 475 8.58 -2.83 43.88
C ASN A 475 8.15 -4.22 44.34
N ALA A 476 8.72 -4.79 45.40
CA ALA A 476 8.60 -6.23 45.70
C ALA A 476 7.15 -6.76 45.77
N ALA A 477 6.18 -5.92 46.14
CA ALA A 477 4.76 -6.27 46.17
C ALA A 477 4.12 -6.47 44.78
N ASN A 478 4.70 -5.91 43.71
CA ASN A 478 4.23 -6.01 42.33
C ASN A 478 5.26 -6.63 41.38
N ALA A 479 6.55 -6.54 41.70
CA ALA A 479 7.64 -7.06 40.87
C ALA A 479 7.52 -8.57 40.71
N ASP A 480 7.74 -9.07 39.49
CA ASP A 480 7.68 -10.49 39.20
C ASP A 480 8.89 -11.21 39.82
N ALA A 481 8.64 -12.30 40.57
CA ALA A 481 9.69 -13.06 41.25
C ALA A 481 10.72 -13.70 40.30
N ALA A 482 10.38 -13.87 39.02
CA ALA A 482 11.32 -14.37 38.01
C ALA A 482 12.45 -13.38 37.70
N VAL A 483 12.33 -12.12 38.13
CA VAL A 483 13.33 -11.05 37.95
C VAL A 483 14.28 -10.96 39.16
N ASP A 484 14.81 -12.08 39.66
CA ASP A 484 15.73 -12.09 40.82
C ASP A 484 17.23 -11.93 40.44
N GLY A 485 17.51 -11.79 39.15
CA GLY A 485 18.87 -11.57 38.62
C GLY A 485 19.50 -12.81 38.01
N VAL A 486 20.31 -12.59 36.96
CA VAL A 486 20.96 -13.67 36.21
C VAL A 486 22.38 -13.89 36.74
N GLY A 487 22.49 -14.56 37.89
CA GLY A 487 23.77 -14.76 38.60
C GLY A 487 24.90 -15.36 37.76
N ARG A 488 24.59 -16.14 36.70
CA ARG A 488 25.57 -16.70 35.76
C ARG A 488 26.23 -15.67 34.82
N LEU A 489 25.72 -14.44 34.78
CA LEU A 489 26.27 -13.31 34.02
C LEU A 489 27.15 -12.39 34.88
N VAL A 490 27.02 -12.43 36.21
CA VAL A 490 27.79 -11.60 37.14
C VAL A 490 29.29 -11.88 36.99
N GLY A 491 30.08 -10.83 36.75
CA GLY A 491 31.52 -10.90 36.51
C GLY A 491 31.89 -11.62 35.21
N LYS A 492 30.97 -11.76 34.25
CA LYS A 492 31.16 -12.48 32.98
C LYS A 492 30.79 -11.59 31.77
N PRO A 493 31.56 -10.52 31.47
CA PRO A 493 31.28 -9.61 30.36
C PRO A 493 31.19 -10.33 29.00
N ASP A 494 32.02 -11.36 28.76
CA ASP A 494 31.96 -12.14 27.52
C ASP A 494 30.62 -12.86 27.33
N ARG A 495 30.02 -13.36 28.43
CA ARG A 495 28.70 -14.01 28.36
C ARG A 495 27.58 -13.00 28.13
N ARG A 496 27.68 -11.80 28.70
CA ARG A 496 26.73 -10.71 28.41
C ARG A 496 26.83 -10.31 26.94
N ALA A 497 28.05 -10.18 26.42
CA ALA A 497 28.29 -9.90 25.00
C ALA A 497 27.70 -10.98 24.08
N ASN A 498 27.73 -12.26 24.47
CA ASN A 498 27.08 -13.34 23.73
C ASN A 498 25.54 -13.18 23.69
N VAL A 499 24.90 -12.78 24.80
CA VAL A 499 23.46 -12.47 24.82
C VAL A 499 23.15 -11.30 23.88
N VAL A 500 23.95 -10.24 23.92
CA VAL A 500 23.81 -9.11 22.98
C VAL A 500 23.98 -9.57 21.53
N ALA A 501 24.97 -10.44 21.25
CA ALA A 501 25.19 -10.99 19.92
C ALA A 501 23.99 -11.79 19.43
N PHE A 502 23.33 -12.56 20.31
CA PHE A 502 22.05 -13.21 20.01
C PHE A 502 20.93 -12.21 19.72
N LEU A 503 20.72 -11.20 20.55
CA LEU A 503 19.65 -10.21 20.35
C LEU A 503 19.76 -9.49 18.99
N LYS A 504 20.99 -9.26 18.51
CA LYS A 504 21.24 -8.69 17.18
C LYS A 504 20.85 -9.61 16.02
N THR A 505 20.74 -10.93 16.25
CA THR A 505 20.22 -11.87 15.25
C THR A 505 18.72 -11.72 15.00
N LEU A 506 18.02 -10.96 15.85
CA LEU A 506 16.59 -10.66 15.72
C LEU A 506 16.31 -9.43 14.85
N THR A 507 17.35 -8.84 14.24
CA THR A 507 17.22 -7.71 13.31
C THR A 507 17.04 -8.22 11.89
N ASP A 508 15.94 -7.82 11.24
CA ASP A 508 15.66 -8.11 9.84
C ASP A 508 16.32 -7.05 8.96
N ASP A 509 17.06 -7.49 7.95
CA ASP A 509 17.78 -6.58 7.06
C ASP A 509 16.80 -5.71 6.26
N ARG A 510 15.59 -6.18 5.95
CA ARG A 510 14.58 -5.35 5.27
C ARG A 510 14.16 -4.16 6.11
N VAL A 511 14.13 -4.30 7.44
CA VAL A 511 13.88 -3.19 8.37
C VAL A 511 15.06 -2.23 8.39
N ARG A 512 16.28 -2.79 8.52
CA ARG A 512 17.53 -2.02 8.56
C ARG A 512 17.68 -1.15 7.32
N PHE A 513 17.35 -1.69 6.15
CA PHE A 513 17.50 -1.02 4.87
C PHE A 513 16.19 -0.41 4.34
N GLU A 514 15.12 -0.36 5.14
CA GLU A 514 13.84 0.25 4.74
C GLU A 514 13.30 -0.30 3.40
N SER A 515 13.53 -1.57 3.11
CA SER A 515 13.04 -2.25 1.91
C SER A 515 11.68 -2.90 2.17
N ALA A 516 10.96 -3.25 1.10
CA ALA A 516 9.59 -3.76 1.22
C ALA A 516 9.49 -4.93 2.21
N PRO A 517 8.51 -4.93 3.13
CA PRO A 517 7.35 -4.02 3.20
C PRO A 517 7.55 -2.76 4.08
N PHE A 518 8.79 -2.43 4.45
CA PHE A 518 9.14 -1.28 5.32
C PHE A 518 9.49 -0.01 4.55
N ASP A 519 9.36 -0.05 3.23
CA ASP A 519 9.53 1.10 2.36
C ASP A 519 8.43 2.15 2.60
N HIS A 520 8.73 3.41 2.28
CA HIS A 520 7.91 4.52 2.76
C HIS A 520 8.08 5.81 1.97
N PRO A 521 7.07 6.69 1.98
CA PRO A 521 7.21 8.03 1.43
C PRO A 521 8.18 8.87 2.26
N GLN A 522 8.64 9.99 1.68
CA GLN A 522 9.50 10.95 2.36
C GLN A 522 8.84 11.48 3.63
N LEU A 523 9.62 11.62 4.71
CA LEU A 523 9.15 12.12 5.99
C LEU A 523 10.04 13.28 6.47
N PHE A 524 9.42 14.26 7.12
CA PHE A 524 10.13 15.33 7.80
C PHE A 524 9.80 15.28 9.29
N ILE A 525 10.81 15.02 10.11
CA ILE A 525 10.65 14.79 11.54
C ILE A 525 11.49 15.81 12.32
N PRO A 526 10.94 16.56 13.29
CA PRO A 526 11.70 17.61 13.98
C PRO A 526 12.82 17.06 14.88
N ASN A 527 14.03 17.55 14.77
CA ASN A 527 15.11 17.21 15.68
C ASN A 527 15.43 18.39 16.59
N GLY A 528 14.46 18.72 17.45
CA GLY A 528 14.55 19.87 18.35
C GLY A 528 14.51 21.19 17.59
N HIS A 529 15.18 22.18 18.15
CA HIS A 529 15.14 23.57 17.70
C HIS A 529 16.55 24.12 17.50
N PRO A 530 16.78 25.07 16.56
CA PRO A 530 18.05 25.78 16.48
C PRO A 530 18.42 26.41 17.83
N GLY A 531 19.70 26.36 18.19
CA GLY A 531 20.20 26.75 19.52
C GLY A 531 20.41 25.54 20.44
N ASP A 532 20.15 25.70 21.74
CA ASP A 532 20.40 24.68 22.77
C ASP A 532 19.41 24.85 23.94
N ALA A 533 19.79 24.38 25.14
CA ALA A 533 18.99 24.50 26.36
C ALA A 533 19.02 25.89 27.00
N ALA A 534 19.89 26.79 26.56
CA ALA A 534 19.99 28.16 27.05
C ALA A 534 19.20 29.13 26.17
N ALA A 535 19.18 28.90 24.86
CA ALA A 535 18.47 29.77 23.91
C ALA A 535 17.92 29.00 22.71
N VAL A 536 16.73 29.42 22.27
CA VAL A 536 16.07 28.96 21.04
C VAL A 536 15.56 30.15 20.23
N THR A 537 15.43 29.97 18.92
CA THR A 537 14.85 31.01 18.04
C THR A 537 13.34 30.98 18.09
N ASN A 538 12.70 32.08 18.48
CA ASN A 538 11.25 32.26 18.43
C ASN A 538 10.79 32.52 16.98
N ASP A 539 9.76 31.83 16.52
CA ASP A 539 9.17 31.96 15.18
C ASP A 539 8.27 33.21 15.01
N GLY A 540 8.17 34.03 16.05
CA GLY A 540 7.30 35.23 16.10
C GLY A 540 5.91 34.95 16.69
N THR A 541 5.57 33.70 16.97
CA THR A 541 4.27 33.30 17.55
C THR A 541 4.37 32.89 19.03
N GLY A 542 5.59 32.87 19.60
CA GLY A 542 5.86 32.32 20.93
C GLY A 542 6.28 30.85 20.92
N LYS A 543 6.48 30.26 19.75
CA LYS A 543 7.01 28.90 19.56
C LYS A 543 8.45 28.95 19.09
N ALA A 544 9.23 27.94 19.43
CA ALA A 544 10.55 27.74 18.87
C ALA A 544 10.45 27.22 17.43
N THR A 545 11.28 27.74 16.52
CA THR A 545 11.43 27.22 15.17
C THR A 545 11.94 25.78 15.21
N ASP A 546 11.41 24.89 14.38
CA ASP A 546 11.89 23.51 14.31
C ASP A 546 13.14 23.35 13.44
N THR A 547 14.06 22.51 13.88
CA THR A 547 15.03 21.87 13.00
C THR A 547 14.39 20.59 12.48
N LEU A 548 14.33 20.36 11.16
CA LEU A 548 13.74 19.14 10.59
C LEU A 548 14.85 18.21 10.09
N VAL A 549 14.69 16.91 10.35
CA VAL A 549 15.42 15.83 9.69
C VAL A 549 14.56 15.30 8.57
N GLU A 550 15.12 15.25 7.38
CA GLU A 550 14.51 14.61 6.22
C GLU A 550 14.88 13.12 6.22
N LEU A 551 13.85 12.27 6.19
CA LEU A 551 13.97 10.90 5.74
C LEU A 551 13.57 10.87 4.27
N SER A 552 14.48 10.45 3.42
CA SER A 552 14.21 10.23 2.01
C SER A 552 13.07 9.23 1.84
N ALA A 553 12.35 9.31 0.72
CA ALA A 553 11.46 8.20 0.38
C ALA A 553 12.30 6.96 0.08
N SER A 554 11.84 5.80 0.53
CA SER A 554 12.41 4.50 0.20
C SER A 554 11.45 3.77 -0.74
N GLY A 555 11.98 3.22 -1.83
CA GLY A 555 11.23 2.32 -2.71
C GLY A 555 11.35 0.86 -2.26
N ALA A 556 10.69 -0.06 -2.95
CA ALA A 556 10.65 -1.47 -2.55
C ALA A 556 12.02 -2.15 -2.37
N ALA A 557 13.06 -1.66 -3.06
CA ALA A 557 14.43 -2.16 -2.96
C ALA A 557 15.17 -1.72 -1.67
N GLY A 558 14.70 -0.68 -0.98
CA GLY A 558 15.34 -0.11 0.19
C GLY A 558 16.47 0.87 -0.10
N SER A 559 17.07 1.37 0.99
CA SER A 559 18.24 2.25 1.03
C SER A 559 19.55 1.46 0.97
N CYS A 560 20.57 2.07 0.35
CA CYS A 560 21.93 1.53 0.31
C CYS A 560 22.73 1.69 1.60
N VAL A 561 22.24 2.52 2.51
CA VAL A 561 22.78 2.68 3.85
C VAL A 561 21.63 2.43 4.81
N GLY A 562 21.81 1.45 5.69
CA GLY A 562 20.85 1.11 6.71
C GLY A 562 20.66 2.26 7.69
N VAL A 563 19.55 2.25 8.40
CA VAL A 563 19.18 3.29 9.36
C VAL A 563 20.21 3.50 10.48
N ASP A 564 21.02 2.47 10.75
CA ASP A 564 22.12 2.49 11.72
C ASP A 564 23.49 2.83 11.09
N GLY A 565 23.52 3.23 9.83
CA GLY A 565 24.72 3.57 9.06
C GLY A 565 25.43 2.37 8.41
N THR A 566 24.89 1.16 8.52
CA THR A 566 25.52 -0.02 7.90
C THR A 566 25.38 0.00 6.37
N PRO A 567 26.44 -0.31 5.60
CA PRO A 567 26.36 -0.34 4.15
C PRO A 567 25.64 -1.60 3.65
N HIS A 568 24.78 -1.45 2.64
CA HIS A 568 24.09 -2.57 1.99
C HIS A 568 25.00 -3.18 0.90
N PHE A 569 25.53 -4.38 1.12
CA PHE A 569 26.49 -5.02 0.20
C PHE A 569 25.93 -5.36 -1.19
N ALA A 570 24.59 -5.43 -1.34
CA ALA A 570 23.93 -5.65 -2.63
C ALA A 570 23.57 -4.35 -3.35
N CYS A 571 23.90 -3.18 -2.77
CA CYS A 571 23.85 -1.93 -3.51
C CYS A 571 25.07 -1.75 -4.40
N PRO A 572 24.93 -0.97 -5.49
CA PRO A 572 26.07 -0.59 -6.30
C PRO A 572 27.12 0.16 -5.47
N ALA A 573 28.38 -0.10 -5.74
CA ALA A 573 29.49 0.35 -4.92
C ALA A 573 29.83 1.81 -5.25
N CYS A 574 29.08 2.76 -4.69
CA CYS A 574 29.45 4.18 -4.75
C CYS A 574 30.77 4.43 -4.01
N GLY A 575 31.76 4.98 -4.69
CA GLY A 575 33.04 5.45 -4.19
C GLY A 575 34.26 4.71 -4.75
N ASP A 576 34.10 3.80 -5.72
CA ASP A 576 35.19 3.03 -6.31
C ASP A 576 35.84 3.68 -7.56
N ASN A 577 35.35 4.87 -7.92
CA ASN A 577 35.65 5.67 -9.11
C ASN A 577 35.37 4.95 -10.44
N LYS A 578 34.28 4.16 -10.52
CA LYS A 578 33.84 3.50 -11.75
C LYS A 578 32.31 3.42 -11.83
N VAL A 579 31.75 3.83 -12.97
CA VAL A 579 30.36 3.50 -13.32
C VAL A 579 30.36 2.14 -14.02
N ASN A 580 30.12 1.07 -13.27
CA ASN A 580 30.29 -0.31 -13.74
C ASN A 580 29.10 -1.23 -13.47
N GLN A 581 28.07 -0.75 -12.76
CA GLN A 581 26.86 -1.50 -12.45
C GLN A 581 25.63 -0.94 -13.17
N ALA A 582 24.66 -1.80 -13.46
CA ALA A 582 23.51 -1.46 -14.30
C ALA A 582 22.60 -0.36 -13.73
N SER A 583 22.69 -0.06 -12.44
CA SER A 583 21.93 0.99 -11.75
C SER A 583 22.77 2.21 -11.32
N GLU A 584 24.07 2.25 -11.61
CA GLU A 584 24.93 3.41 -11.33
C GLU A 584 24.76 4.49 -12.41
N GLN A 585 24.37 5.70 -12.03
CA GLN A 585 24.34 6.87 -12.92
C GLN A 585 25.61 7.73 -12.79
N CYS A 586 26.30 7.61 -11.66
CA CYS A 586 27.54 8.32 -11.35
C CYS A 586 28.34 7.57 -10.29
N ASP A 587 29.64 7.81 -10.22
CA ASP A 587 30.45 7.30 -9.11
C ASP A 587 31.62 8.22 -8.72
N GLY A 588 31.66 8.63 -7.45
CA GLY A 588 32.72 9.47 -6.90
C GLY A 588 32.95 10.75 -7.71
N ALA A 589 34.15 10.89 -8.29
CA ALA A 589 34.50 12.02 -9.16
C ALA A 589 34.26 11.74 -10.66
N GLU A 590 34.02 10.49 -11.07
CA GLU A 590 33.75 10.10 -12.46
C GLU A 590 32.24 9.99 -12.72
N SER A 591 31.72 10.96 -13.48
CA SER A 591 30.43 10.81 -14.17
C SER A 591 30.37 11.73 -15.38
N ALA A 592 30.05 11.18 -16.55
CA ALA A 592 29.73 11.96 -17.74
C ALA A 592 28.37 12.71 -17.62
N LEU A 593 27.52 12.30 -16.67
CA LEU A 593 26.18 12.85 -16.43
C LEU A 593 26.16 13.93 -15.34
N CYS A 594 26.97 13.82 -14.27
CA CYS A 594 27.02 14.80 -13.17
C CYS A 594 28.40 14.86 -12.44
N PRO A 595 29.43 15.48 -13.04
CA PRO A 595 30.77 15.53 -12.46
C PRO A 595 30.78 16.17 -11.05
N GLY A 596 31.29 15.44 -10.05
CA GLY A 596 31.44 15.92 -8.67
C GLY A 596 30.14 16.20 -7.92
N ARG A 597 29.01 15.69 -8.41
CA ARG A 597 27.67 15.91 -7.83
C ARG A 597 26.92 14.61 -7.53
N CYS A 598 27.61 13.48 -7.53
CA CYS A 598 26.98 12.19 -7.29
C CYS A 598 26.39 12.12 -5.87
N ARG A 599 25.15 11.64 -5.76
CA ARG A 599 24.51 11.37 -4.47
C ARG A 599 25.01 10.03 -3.90
N ALA A 600 24.79 9.83 -2.61
CA ALA A 600 25.19 8.59 -1.91
C ALA A 600 24.46 7.32 -2.39
N ASP A 601 23.41 7.47 -3.20
CA ASP A 601 22.61 6.41 -3.82
C ASP A 601 23.03 6.10 -5.27
N CYS A 602 24.21 6.56 -5.71
CA CYS A 602 24.72 6.46 -7.09
C CYS A 602 23.86 7.17 -8.16
N THR A 603 22.98 8.11 -7.75
CA THR A 603 22.15 8.90 -8.68
C THR A 603 22.68 10.32 -8.89
N CYS A 604 22.39 10.88 -10.08
CA CYS A 604 22.66 12.28 -10.34
C CYS A 604 21.54 13.17 -9.79
N PRO A 605 21.84 14.25 -9.05
CA PRO A 605 20.83 15.24 -8.68
C PRO A 605 20.27 15.91 -9.94
N PRO A 606 18.99 16.35 -9.91
CA PRO A 606 18.41 17.06 -11.03
C PRO A 606 19.27 18.28 -11.38
N ALA A 607 19.48 18.51 -12.68
CA ALA A 607 20.34 19.60 -13.16
C ALA A 607 19.90 20.94 -12.55
N PRO A 608 20.83 21.79 -12.07
CA PRO A 608 20.47 23.12 -11.63
C PRO A 608 19.83 23.86 -12.80
N THR A 609 18.61 24.37 -12.62
CA THR A 609 18.01 25.31 -13.58
C THR A 609 18.96 26.49 -13.74
N PRO A 610 19.51 26.75 -14.94
CA PRO A 610 20.39 27.89 -15.14
C PRO A 610 19.63 29.19 -14.89
N PRO A 611 20.28 30.25 -14.38
CA PRO A 611 19.64 31.55 -14.23
C PRO A 611 19.19 32.07 -15.60
N ALA A 612 18.06 32.79 -15.64
CA ALA A 612 17.54 33.39 -16.85
C ALA A 612 18.56 34.35 -17.49
N PRO A 613 18.65 34.40 -18.84
CA PRO A 613 19.65 35.21 -19.53
C PRO A 613 19.42 36.71 -19.32
N ARG A 614 20.51 37.49 -19.23
CA ARG A 614 20.45 38.97 -19.08
C ARG A 614 20.58 39.67 -20.43
N CYS A 615 19.46 39.99 -21.07
CA CYS A 615 19.41 40.85 -22.26
C CYS A 615 19.74 42.31 -21.90
N GLY A 616 20.67 42.94 -22.62
CA GLY A 616 20.92 44.39 -22.64
C GLY A 616 22.34 44.82 -22.25
N ASP A 617 23.31 43.91 -22.13
CA ASP A 617 24.70 44.24 -21.77
C ASP A 617 25.67 44.32 -22.98
N ASN A 618 25.14 44.13 -24.19
CA ASN A 618 25.82 44.12 -25.49
C ASN A 618 26.87 43.00 -25.65
N LEU A 619 26.72 41.86 -24.97
CA LEU A 619 27.62 40.71 -25.08
C LEU A 619 26.83 39.39 -25.16
N ILE A 620 27.01 38.60 -26.24
CA ILE A 620 26.51 37.22 -26.29
C ILE A 620 27.49 36.32 -25.52
N ASN A 621 27.23 36.06 -24.24
CA ASN A 621 28.15 35.34 -23.35
C ASN A 621 27.51 34.22 -22.51
N GLN A 622 26.18 34.07 -22.55
CA GLN A 622 25.43 33.03 -21.84
C GLN A 622 24.97 31.91 -22.78
N ALA A 623 24.96 30.66 -22.30
CA ALA A 623 24.71 29.47 -23.14
C ALA A 623 23.32 29.43 -23.81
N SER A 624 22.35 30.22 -23.33
CA SER A 624 21.01 30.36 -23.92
C SER A 624 20.79 31.66 -24.71
N GLU A 625 21.82 32.49 -24.89
CA GLU A 625 21.76 33.80 -25.53
C GLU A 625 22.10 33.68 -27.03
N GLN A 626 21.18 34.09 -27.91
CA GLN A 626 21.37 34.04 -29.36
C GLN A 626 21.67 35.43 -29.97
N CYS A 627 21.36 36.49 -29.23
CA CYS A 627 21.53 37.90 -29.59
C CYS A 627 21.46 38.76 -28.32
N ASP A 628 22.12 39.92 -28.32
CA ASP A 628 22.04 40.90 -27.22
C ASP A 628 22.27 42.35 -27.69
N GLY A 629 21.20 43.15 -27.68
CA GLY A 629 21.27 44.59 -27.95
C GLY A 629 21.81 44.91 -29.35
N THR A 630 23.07 45.35 -29.41
CA THR A 630 23.77 45.65 -30.68
C THR A 630 24.66 44.50 -31.17
N ALA A 631 24.87 43.48 -30.34
CA ALA A 631 25.60 42.26 -30.68
C ALA A 631 24.65 41.25 -31.37
N ASP A 632 24.15 41.61 -32.55
CA ASP A 632 23.14 40.84 -33.29
C ASP A 632 23.69 40.20 -34.58
N ALA A 633 24.96 39.77 -34.60
CA ALA A 633 25.58 39.23 -35.82
C ALA A 633 24.81 38.04 -36.45
N VAL A 634 24.05 37.30 -35.63
CA VAL A 634 23.20 36.18 -36.06
C VAL A 634 21.82 36.64 -36.56
N CYS A 635 21.27 37.75 -36.06
CA CYS A 635 19.95 38.27 -36.43
C CYS A 635 19.79 39.79 -36.24
N PRO A 636 20.41 40.63 -37.10
CA PRO A 636 20.50 42.08 -36.92
C PRO A 636 19.14 42.76 -36.71
N GLY A 637 18.93 43.36 -35.53
CA GLY A 637 17.72 44.12 -35.21
C GLY A 637 16.47 43.27 -34.99
N ARG A 638 16.63 41.96 -34.73
CA ARG A 638 15.52 41.00 -34.53
C ARG A 638 15.65 40.24 -33.20
N CYS A 639 16.40 40.79 -32.27
CA CYS A 639 16.54 40.20 -30.94
C CYS A 639 15.29 40.40 -30.09
N ARG A 640 14.77 39.31 -29.52
CA ARG A 640 13.60 39.32 -28.63
C ARG A 640 14.02 39.54 -27.18
N VAL A 641 13.05 39.91 -26.35
CA VAL A 641 13.24 40.18 -24.90
C VAL A 641 13.71 38.97 -24.09
N ASP A 642 13.64 37.76 -24.66
CA ASP A 642 14.12 36.51 -24.09
C ASP A 642 15.51 36.08 -24.62
N CYS A 643 16.25 37.01 -25.23
CA CYS A 643 17.57 36.79 -25.84
C CYS A 643 17.57 35.81 -27.05
N THR A 644 16.42 35.60 -27.70
CA THR A 644 16.31 34.73 -28.88
C THR A 644 16.09 35.50 -30.19
N CYS A 645 16.56 34.93 -31.30
CA CYS A 645 16.37 35.51 -32.63
C CYS A 645 14.95 35.25 -33.16
N ALA A 646 14.25 36.29 -33.65
CA ALA A 646 12.98 36.08 -34.35
C ALA A 646 13.19 35.33 -35.69
N PRO A 647 12.27 34.42 -36.10
CA PRO A 647 12.39 33.67 -37.35
C PRO A 647 12.47 34.58 -38.59
N ALA A 648 13.22 34.15 -39.61
CA ALA A 648 13.30 34.85 -40.90
C ALA A 648 11.95 34.79 -41.66
N PRO A 649 11.61 35.80 -42.49
CA PRO A 649 10.39 35.76 -43.30
C PRO A 649 10.46 34.63 -44.33
N THR A 650 9.36 33.90 -44.50
CA THR A 650 9.18 32.84 -45.51
C THR A 650 9.32 33.37 -46.95
N PRO A 651 9.75 32.53 -47.93
CA PRO A 651 9.93 32.94 -49.33
C PRO A 651 8.61 33.35 -50.00
N PRO A 652 8.66 34.11 -51.12
CA PRO A 652 7.45 34.61 -51.77
C PRO A 652 6.63 33.50 -52.45
N ALA A 653 5.34 33.77 -52.61
CA ALA A 653 4.29 32.88 -53.13
C ALA A 653 4.54 32.39 -54.58
N PRO A 654 3.97 31.23 -54.96
CA PRO A 654 4.11 30.64 -56.31
C PRO A 654 3.45 31.49 -57.41
N VAL A 655 3.91 31.34 -58.65
CA VAL A 655 3.44 32.10 -59.83
C VAL A 655 2.47 31.23 -60.64
N CYS A 656 1.17 31.47 -60.51
CA CYS A 656 0.12 30.80 -61.29
C CYS A 656 -0.04 31.46 -62.68
N GLY A 657 -0.08 30.69 -63.75
CA GLY A 657 -0.47 31.10 -65.11
C GLY A 657 0.60 30.96 -66.19
N ASP A 658 1.69 30.23 -65.96
CA ASP A 658 2.78 30.04 -66.94
C ASP A 658 2.65 28.75 -67.79
N ASN A 659 1.57 28.00 -67.57
CA ASN A 659 1.23 26.69 -68.15
C ASN A 659 2.23 25.56 -67.84
N ALA A 660 2.92 25.61 -66.69
CA ALA A 660 3.80 24.54 -66.23
C ALA A 660 3.69 24.30 -64.71
N ILE A 661 3.65 23.04 -64.28
CA ILE A 661 3.74 22.66 -62.85
C ILE A 661 5.23 22.45 -62.53
N ASN A 662 5.92 23.46 -62.00
CA ASN A 662 7.38 23.46 -61.87
C ASN A 662 7.90 23.93 -60.49
N GLN A 663 7.03 24.42 -59.59
CA GLN A 663 7.41 24.78 -58.21
C GLN A 663 6.90 23.77 -57.18
N PRO A 664 7.60 23.57 -56.05
CA PRO A 664 7.28 22.52 -55.07
C PRO A 664 5.88 22.63 -54.41
N SER A 665 5.20 23.76 -54.56
CA SER A 665 3.87 24.03 -54.01
C SER A 665 2.74 24.09 -55.05
N GLU A 666 3.05 23.88 -56.34
CA GLU A 666 2.07 23.91 -57.44
C GLU A 666 1.40 22.53 -57.62
N GLN A 667 0.06 22.50 -57.59
CA GLN A 667 -0.74 21.27 -57.86
C GLN A 667 -1.42 21.29 -59.24
N CYS A 668 -1.59 22.48 -59.82
CA CYS A 668 -2.11 22.71 -61.17
C CYS A 668 -1.61 24.05 -61.70
N ASP A 669 -1.52 24.20 -63.03
CA ASP A 669 -1.31 25.51 -63.65
C ASP A 669 -1.98 25.64 -65.03
N GLY A 670 -2.80 26.67 -65.20
CA GLY A 670 -3.54 26.96 -66.42
C GLY A 670 -4.30 25.75 -66.97
N THR A 671 -3.99 25.35 -68.20
CA THR A 671 -4.57 24.14 -68.84
C THR A 671 -3.74 22.87 -68.63
N ALA A 672 -2.57 22.97 -67.99
CA ALA A 672 -1.67 21.85 -67.76
C ALA A 672 -1.94 21.22 -66.38
N SER A 673 -2.93 20.33 -66.29
CA SER A 673 -3.03 19.36 -65.17
C SER A 673 -3.89 18.15 -65.54
N ALA A 674 -3.38 16.94 -65.28
CA ALA A 674 -4.12 15.68 -65.41
C ALA A 674 -5.12 15.46 -64.26
N LEU A 675 -5.05 16.26 -63.18
CA LEU A 675 -5.84 16.11 -61.96
C LEU A 675 -7.07 17.03 -61.90
N CYS A 676 -7.04 18.22 -62.52
CA CYS A 676 -8.18 19.14 -62.56
C CYS A 676 -8.19 20.07 -63.80
N PRO A 677 -8.50 19.55 -65.02
CA PRO A 677 -8.45 20.32 -66.25
C PRO A 677 -9.40 21.53 -66.22
N GLY A 678 -8.85 22.75 -66.30
CA GLY A 678 -9.63 23.99 -66.37
C GLY A 678 -10.26 24.48 -65.06
N ALA A 679 -9.92 23.89 -63.91
CA ALA A 679 -10.49 24.26 -62.60
C ALA A 679 -9.44 24.71 -61.56
N CYS A 680 -8.25 25.12 -62.00
CA CYS A 680 -7.16 25.53 -61.11
C CYS A 680 -7.47 26.84 -60.39
N ARG A 681 -7.21 26.92 -59.08
CA ARG A 681 -7.38 28.14 -58.27
C ARG A 681 -6.18 29.08 -58.44
N ALA A 682 -6.39 30.36 -58.12
CA ALA A 682 -5.36 31.41 -58.24
C ALA A 682 -4.14 31.23 -57.31
N ASP A 683 -4.20 30.28 -56.36
CA ASP A 683 -3.11 29.88 -55.47
C ASP A 683 -2.39 28.60 -55.94
N CYS A 684 -2.54 28.22 -57.23
CA CYS A 684 -1.99 27.02 -57.85
C CYS A 684 -2.50 25.68 -57.26
N THR A 685 -3.66 25.68 -56.59
CA THR A 685 -4.26 24.45 -55.99
C THR A 685 -5.53 23.98 -56.72
N CYS A 686 -5.81 22.68 -56.71
CA CYS A 686 -7.09 22.16 -57.18
C CYS A 686 -8.17 22.40 -56.10
N PRO A 687 -9.40 22.81 -56.45
CA PRO A 687 -10.50 22.93 -55.48
C PRO A 687 -10.79 21.59 -54.81
N ALA A 688 -10.82 21.58 -53.47
CA ALA A 688 -11.36 20.44 -52.74
C ALA A 688 -12.86 20.26 -53.10
N PRO A 689 -13.33 19.03 -53.33
CA PRO A 689 -14.75 18.79 -53.56
C PRO A 689 -15.58 19.23 -52.34
N PRO A 690 -16.82 19.72 -52.56
CA PRO A 690 -17.64 20.30 -51.50
C PRO A 690 -17.92 19.30 -50.37
N PRO A 691 -18.10 19.77 -49.11
CA PRO A 691 -18.50 18.91 -48.01
C PRO A 691 -19.94 18.43 -48.24
N SER A 692 -20.08 17.13 -48.49
CA SER A 692 -21.35 16.42 -48.52
C SER A 692 -21.96 16.28 -47.11
N PRO A 693 -23.29 16.21 -46.98
CA PRO A 693 -23.99 16.15 -45.71
C PRO A 693 -23.76 14.82 -44.98
N SER A 694 -23.78 14.85 -43.63
CA SER A 694 -23.85 13.70 -42.71
C SER A 694 -23.25 12.38 -43.23
N GLY A 695 -21.92 12.24 -43.14
CA GLY A 695 -21.24 11.00 -43.51
C GLY A 695 -21.62 9.82 -42.59
N ALA A 696 -21.71 8.64 -43.18
CA ALA A 696 -21.73 7.38 -42.43
C ALA A 696 -20.45 7.27 -41.55
N PRO A 697 -20.51 6.64 -40.37
CA PRO A 697 -19.32 6.41 -39.54
C PRO A 697 -18.24 5.68 -40.34
N VAL A 698 -16.99 6.14 -40.23
CA VAL A 698 -15.85 5.58 -40.95
C VAL A 698 -14.88 4.93 -39.97
N GLY A 699 -14.62 3.64 -40.16
CA GLY A 699 -13.55 2.89 -39.51
C GLY A 699 -12.38 2.68 -40.47
N VAL A 700 -11.19 3.16 -40.10
CA VAL A 700 -9.96 3.01 -40.89
C VAL A 700 -8.97 2.13 -40.15
N VAL A 701 -8.42 1.11 -40.81
CA VAL A 701 -7.27 0.35 -40.30
C VAL A 701 -6.01 1.17 -40.57
N GLU A 702 -5.45 1.78 -39.52
CA GLU A 702 -4.30 2.69 -39.62
C GLU A 702 -2.97 1.95 -39.71
N ALA A 703 -2.89 0.78 -39.09
CA ALA A 703 -1.71 -0.07 -39.08
C ALA A 703 -2.10 -1.54 -38.89
N ASP A 704 -1.38 -2.44 -39.56
CA ASP A 704 -1.37 -3.87 -39.27
C ASP A 704 0.03 -4.48 -39.37
N THR A 705 0.32 -5.50 -38.58
CA THR A 705 1.61 -6.18 -38.67
C THR A 705 1.52 -7.60 -38.17
N LEU A 706 2.51 -8.42 -38.51
CA LEU A 706 2.67 -9.74 -37.93
C LEU A 706 4.00 -9.85 -37.21
N VAL A 707 4.00 -10.62 -36.13
CA VAL A 707 5.22 -11.04 -35.46
C VAL A 707 5.31 -12.54 -35.43
N SER A 708 6.53 -13.05 -35.47
CA SER A 708 6.82 -14.47 -35.56
C SER A 708 7.84 -14.82 -34.49
N LYS A 709 7.50 -15.77 -33.60
CA LYS A 709 8.45 -16.30 -32.62
C LYS A 709 9.59 -17.09 -33.27
N ALA A 710 9.42 -17.55 -34.52
CA ALA A 710 10.54 -18.14 -35.28
C ALA A 710 11.55 -17.10 -35.77
N THR A 711 11.18 -15.82 -35.87
CA THR A 711 12.09 -14.73 -36.24
C THR A 711 11.90 -13.52 -35.31
N PRO A 712 12.34 -13.59 -34.04
CA PRO A 712 11.94 -12.64 -33.01
C PRO A 712 12.36 -11.18 -33.22
N ALA A 713 13.41 -10.94 -34.01
CA ALA A 713 13.96 -9.62 -34.30
C ALA A 713 13.44 -9.01 -35.62
N LYS A 714 12.66 -9.76 -36.41
CA LYS A 714 12.18 -9.30 -37.72
C LYS A 714 10.92 -8.45 -37.55
N ASN A 715 10.96 -7.22 -38.07
CA ASN A 715 9.75 -6.43 -38.31
C ASN A 715 9.10 -6.87 -39.63
N ASN A 716 7.77 -6.98 -39.65
CA ASN A 716 7.01 -7.37 -40.84
C ASN A 716 5.90 -6.35 -41.19
N GLY A 717 6.00 -5.09 -40.75
CA GLY A 717 4.99 -4.05 -41.00
C GLY A 717 4.86 -3.59 -42.46
N THR A 718 5.62 -4.19 -43.39
CA THR A 718 5.49 -3.98 -44.84
C THR A 718 5.07 -5.25 -45.59
N SER A 719 4.79 -6.33 -44.85
CA SER A 719 4.39 -7.61 -45.42
C SER A 719 2.96 -7.53 -45.94
N ALA A 720 2.74 -7.82 -47.23
CA ALA A 720 1.41 -7.88 -47.84
C ALA A 720 0.47 -8.99 -47.28
N ARG A 721 0.94 -9.76 -46.29
CA ARG A 721 0.21 -10.89 -45.69
C ARG A 721 0.44 -10.92 -44.19
N LEU A 722 -0.63 -11.20 -43.46
CA LEU A 722 -0.66 -11.44 -42.02
C LEU A 722 -0.79 -12.94 -41.78
N GLU A 723 0.22 -13.55 -41.19
CA GLU A 723 0.24 -14.99 -40.88
C GLU A 723 -0.11 -15.20 -39.42
N VAL A 724 -1.02 -16.15 -39.16
CA VAL A 724 -1.47 -16.49 -37.81
C VAL A 724 -1.37 -18.00 -37.64
N ASP A 725 -0.61 -18.43 -36.63
CA ASP A 725 -0.15 -19.82 -36.50
C ASP A 725 0.20 -20.10 -35.03
N ALA A 726 -0.09 -21.31 -34.54
CA ALA A 726 0.32 -21.77 -33.22
C ALA A 726 1.75 -22.35 -33.19
N SER A 727 2.31 -22.78 -34.33
CA SER A 727 3.63 -23.41 -34.36
C SER A 727 4.37 -23.27 -35.71
N PRO A 728 5.43 -22.44 -35.79
CA PRO A 728 5.87 -21.51 -34.75
C PRO A 728 4.83 -20.41 -34.53
N VAL A 729 4.67 -19.96 -33.29
CA VAL A 729 3.67 -18.95 -32.93
C VAL A 729 3.84 -17.67 -33.76
N LYS A 730 2.77 -17.28 -34.46
CA LYS A 730 2.65 -16.03 -35.21
C LYS A 730 1.35 -15.34 -34.84
N HIS A 731 1.44 -14.06 -34.54
CA HIS A 731 0.30 -13.21 -34.21
C HIS A 731 0.23 -12.04 -35.19
N ALA A 732 -0.99 -11.61 -35.51
CA ALA A 732 -1.22 -10.38 -36.24
C ALA A 732 -1.80 -9.30 -35.31
N PHE A 733 -1.43 -8.04 -35.51
CA PHE A 733 -1.89 -6.90 -34.73
C PHE A 733 -2.53 -5.86 -35.65
N PHE A 734 -3.57 -5.19 -35.17
CA PHE A 734 -4.31 -4.16 -35.90
C PHE A 734 -4.50 -2.94 -35.02
N ARG A 735 -4.32 -1.74 -35.59
CA ARG A 735 -4.74 -0.47 -34.98
C ARG A 735 -5.73 0.20 -35.90
N VAL A 736 -6.91 0.49 -35.38
CA VAL A 736 -8.02 1.08 -36.13
C VAL A 736 -8.43 2.41 -35.54
N ARG A 737 -8.80 3.37 -36.39
CA ARG A 737 -9.40 4.64 -35.98
C ARG A 737 -10.86 4.68 -36.42
N VAL A 738 -11.72 5.03 -35.49
CA VAL A 738 -13.14 5.27 -35.71
C VAL A 738 -13.40 6.77 -35.66
N SER A 739 -14.09 7.28 -36.67
CA SER A 739 -14.47 8.68 -36.75
C SER A 739 -15.87 8.86 -37.35
N GLY A 740 -16.56 9.91 -36.92
CA GLY A 740 -17.88 10.24 -37.41
C GLY A 740 -19.01 9.43 -36.78
N VAL A 741 -18.81 8.68 -35.69
CA VAL A 741 -19.89 8.07 -34.89
C VAL A 741 -20.66 9.15 -34.12
N GLY A 742 -19.96 10.12 -33.53
CA GLY A 742 -20.57 11.19 -32.72
C GLY A 742 -21.34 10.64 -31.52
N ALA A 743 -22.50 11.22 -31.21
CA ALA A 743 -23.37 10.79 -30.11
C ALA A 743 -24.27 9.57 -30.44
N ARG A 744 -24.07 8.93 -31.60
CA ARG A 744 -24.89 7.79 -32.03
C ARG A 744 -24.37 6.51 -31.36
N PRO A 745 -25.22 5.64 -30.80
CA PRO A 745 -24.78 4.38 -30.25
C PRO A 745 -24.28 3.46 -31.38
N VAL A 746 -23.12 2.83 -31.18
CA VAL A 746 -22.59 1.80 -32.09
C VAL A 746 -23.42 0.53 -31.92
N THR A 747 -24.09 0.07 -32.98
CA THR A 747 -24.94 -1.13 -32.97
C THR A 747 -24.23 -2.36 -33.50
N SER A 748 -23.18 -2.19 -34.32
CA SER A 748 -22.33 -3.29 -34.78
C SER A 748 -20.97 -2.76 -35.22
N ALA A 749 -19.89 -3.44 -34.89
CA ALA A 749 -18.58 -3.21 -35.47
C ALA A 749 -17.93 -4.54 -35.87
N ARG A 750 -17.53 -4.68 -37.14
CA ARG A 750 -16.93 -5.90 -37.68
C ARG A 750 -15.60 -5.59 -38.35
N LEU A 751 -14.54 -6.25 -37.90
CA LEU A 751 -13.25 -6.23 -38.60
C LEU A 751 -13.27 -7.33 -39.67
N ARG A 752 -13.38 -6.90 -40.93
CA ARG A 752 -13.42 -7.76 -42.10
C ARG A 752 -12.01 -8.03 -42.61
N LEU A 753 -11.64 -9.30 -42.69
CA LEU A 753 -10.37 -9.78 -43.24
C LEU A 753 -10.63 -10.73 -44.41
N GLN A 754 -9.77 -10.73 -45.43
CA GLN A 754 -9.83 -11.70 -46.52
C GLN A 754 -8.66 -12.68 -46.44
N VAL A 755 -8.98 -13.99 -46.46
CA VAL A 755 -7.99 -15.05 -46.59
C VAL A 755 -7.29 -14.90 -47.95
N SER A 756 -5.97 -14.90 -47.96
CA SER A 756 -5.20 -14.59 -49.15
C SER A 756 -5.50 -15.58 -50.28
N ASN A 757 -5.52 -15.09 -51.51
CA ASN A 757 -5.75 -15.91 -52.71
C ASN A 757 -4.51 -16.73 -53.12
N VAL A 758 -3.53 -16.89 -52.24
CA VAL A 758 -2.30 -17.66 -52.47
C VAL A 758 -2.54 -19.12 -52.05
N PRO A 759 -1.96 -20.11 -52.76
CA PRO A 759 -2.10 -21.52 -52.35
C PRO A 759 -1.72 -21.72 -50.87
N ASN A 760 -2.44 -22.61 -50.18
CA ASN A 760 -2.24 -22.97 -48.77
C ASN A 760 -2.53 -21.86 -47.75
N SER A 761 -3.38 -20.88 -48.09
CA SER A 761 -3.79 -19.82 -47.15
C SER A 761 -5.03 -20.18 -46.33
N GLN A 762 -5.77 -21.22 -46.74
CA GLN A 762 -6.88 -21.80 -45.98
C GLN A 762 -6.38 -22.44 -44.69
N SER A 763 -7.24 -22.53 -43.68
CA SER A 763 -6.93 -23.22 -42.43
C SER A 763 -8.20 -23.81 -41.82
N VAL A 764 -8.04 -24.87 -41.01
CA VAL A 764 -9.10 -25.39 -40.14
C VAL A 764 -9.50 -24.42 -39.02
N ALA A 765 -8.72 -23.34 -38.77
CA ALA A 765 -9.04 -22.28 -37.84
C ALA A 765 -8.68 -20.90 -38.39
N GLY A 766 -9.68 -20.02 -38.54
CA GLY A 766 -9.53 -18.64 -38.98
C GLY A 766 -8.90 -17.72 -37.93
N GLY A 767 -8.85 -18.15 -36.67
CA GLY A 767 -8.17 -17.45 -35.56
C GLY A 767 -9.15 -16.82 -34.57
N ARG A 768 -8.58 -16.24 -33.50
CA ARG A 768 -9.32 -15.56 -32.42
C ARG A 768 -8.85 -14.13 -32.30
N ILE A 769 -9.78 -13.18 -32.34
CA ILE A 769 -9.45 -11.76 -32.20
C ILE A 769 -9.62 -11.32 -30.75
N HIS A 770 -8.65 -10.56 -30.24
CA HIS A 770 -8.61 -10.01 -28.90
C HIS A 770 -8.64 -8.48 -28.95
N ALA A 771 -9.29 -7.83 -28.00
CA ALA A 771 -8.97 -6.43 -27.67
C ALA A 771 -7.62 -6.40 -26.93
N ILE A 772 -6.76 -5.41 -27.22
CA ILE A 772 -5.50 -5.22 -26.49
C ILE A 772 -5.38 -3.78 -25.99
N THR A 773 -4.77 -3.59 -24.82
CA THR A 773 -4.66 -2.24 -24.21
C THR A 773 -3.53 -1.40 -24.82
N GLY A 774 -2.49 -2.04 -25.34
CA GLY A 774 -1.31 -1.38 -25.89
C GLY A 774 -1.51 -0.88 -27.34
N CYS A 775 -1.82 0.40 -27.52
CA CYS A 775 -1.97 1.02 -28.85
C CYS A 775 -0.77 1.84 -29.34
N ALA A 776 0.24 2.07 -28.48
CA ALA A 776 1.38 2.94 -28.76
C ALA A 776 2.50 2.31 -29.60
N TRP A 777 2.23 1.19 -30.28
CA TRP A 777 3.22 0.50 -31.10
C TRP A 777 3.39 1.14 -32.48
N ASP A 778 4.59 1.07 -33.03
CA ASP A 778 4.86 1.48 -34.41
C ASP A 778 5.02 0.23 -35.28
N GLU A 779 4.19 0.15 -36.30
CA GLU A 779 4.16 -0.91 -37.30
C GLU A 779 5.52 -1.12 -38.00
N ARG A 780 6.32 -0.06 -38.13
CA ARG A 780 7.65 -0.11 -38.74
C ARG A 780 8.74 -0.61 -37.79
N THR A 781 8.47 -0.72 -36.49
CA THR A 781 9.48 -1.10 -35.48
C THR A 781 9.09 -2.29 -34.61
N VAL A 782 7.82 -2.71 -34.60
CA VAL A 782 7.37 -3.88 -33.83
C VAL A 782 8.08 -5.17 -34.27
N THR A 783 8.51 -5.94 -33.28
CA THR A 783 9.12 -7.27 -33.41
C THR A 783 8.47 -8.21 -32.39
N ALA A 784 8.77 -9.51 -32.39
CA ALA A 784 8.20 -10.41 -31.38
C ALA A 784 8.66 -10.07 -29.94
N LYS A 785 9.78 -9.35 -29.79
CA LYS A 785 10.28 -8.89 -28.48
C LYS A 785 9.56 -7.62 -27.99
N THR A 786 9.12 -6.78 -28.91
CA THR A 786 8.52 -5.46 -28.63
C THR A 786 7.02 -5.41 -28.94
N GLN A 787 6.41 -6.57 -29.23
CA GLN A 787 4.99 -6.67 -29.54
C GLN A 787 4.15 -6.19 -28.35
N PRO A 788 2.97 -5.61 -28.61
CA PRO A 788 1.98 -5.40 -27.56
C PRO A 788 1.62 -6.72 -26.86
N ALA A 789 1.34 -6.64 -25.56
CA ALA A 789 0.78 -7.79 -24.84
C ALA A 789 -0.62 -8.10 -25.39
N ILE A 790 -0.93 -9.39 -25.56
CA ILE A 790 -2.29 -9.86 -25.85
C ILE A 790 -2.96 -10.09 -24.50
N ASP A 791 -3.49 -9.01 -23.92
CA ASP A 791 -3.94 -8.94 -22.52
C ASP A 791 -5.45 -8.85 -22.33
N GLY A 792 -6.20 -8.57 -23.40
CA GLY A 792 -7.66 -8.49 -23.35
C GLY A 792 -8.39 -9.74 -23.84
N PRO A 793 -9.73 -9.77 -23.64
CA PRO A 793 -10.55 -10.95 -23.91
C PRO A 793 -10.65 -11.24 -25.40
N VAL A 794 -10.88 -12.52 -25.74
CA VAL A 794 -11.30 -12.93 -27.08
C VAL A 794 -12.67 -12.34 -27.37
N LEU A 795 -12.79 -11.51 -28.40
CA LEU A 795 -14.05 -10.90 -28.83
C LEU A 795 -14.83 -11.81 -29.78
N SER A 796 -14.12 -12.48 -30.69
CA SER A 796 -14.71 -13.36 -31.70
C SER A 796 -13.72 -14.44 -32.13
N THR A 797 -14.22 -15.65 -32.40
CA THR A 797 -13.44 -16.77 -32.94
C THR A 797 -14.04 -17.22 -34.26
N VAL A 798 -13.19 -17.46 -35.26
CA VAL A 798 -13.60 -17.96 -36.57
C VAL A 798 -13.07 -19.39 -36.75
N GLY A 799 -13.98 -20.29 -37.11
CA GLY A 799 -13.67 -21.70 -37.43
C GLY A 799 -12.93 -21.86 -38.76
N ALA A 800 -13.12 -22.98 -39.45
CA ALA A 800 -12.42 -23.25 -40.71
C ALA A 800 -12.71 -22.19 -41.79
N VAL A 801 -11.65 -21.77 -42.48
CA VAL A 801 -11.71 -20.74 -43.53
C VAL A 801 -11.07 -21.25 -44.83
N ALA A 802 -11.70 -20.92 -45.95
CA ALA A 802 -11.26 -21.30 -47.29
C ALA A 802 -10.42 -20.20 -47.95
N ARG A 803 -9.60 -20.58 -48.93
CA ARG A 803 -8.80 -19.66 -49.74
C ARG A 803 -9.69 -18.63 -50.43
N GLY A 804 -9.36 -17.34 -50.29
CA GLY A 804 -10.13 -16.23 -50.87
C GLY A 804 -11.38 -15.84 -50.10
N GLN A 805 -11.74 -16.57 -49.03
CA GLN A 805 -12.91 -16.29 -48.22
C GLN A 805 -12.77 -14.95 -47.48
N VAL A 806 -13.83 -14.17 -47.46
CA VAL A 806 -13.96 -12.98 -46.62
C VAL A 806 -14.60 -13.38 -45.30
N VAL A 807 -14.02 -12.90 -44.20
CA VAL A 807 -14.35 -13.28 -42.83
C VAL A 807 -14.55 -12.03 -42.00
N ASP A 808 -15.64 -11.96 -41.25
CA ASP A 808 -15.93 -10.86 -40.34
C ASP A 808 -15.69 -11.31 -38.90
N PHE A 809 -14.78 -10.62 -38.21
CA PHE A 809 -14.60 -10.74 -36.76
C PHE A 809 -15.48 -9.71 -36.06
N ASP A 810 -16.36 -10.16 -35.17
CA ASP A 810 -17.18 -9.25 -34.37
C ASP A 810 -16.31 -8.57 -33.30
N VAL A 811 -16.21 -7.24 -33.38
CA VAL A 811 -15.48 -6.39 -32.42
C VAL A 811 -16.40 -5.35 -31.80
N THR A 812 -17.73 -5.55 -31.90
CA THR A 812 -18.75 -4.58 -31.44
C THR A 812 -18.59 -4.22 -29.98
N SER A 813 -18.29 -5.21 -29.12
CA SER A 813 -18.12 -5.00 -27.68
C SER A 813 -16.91 -4.12 -27.31
N ALA A 814 -15.94 -3.96 -28.21
CA ALA A 814 -14.74 -3.18 -27.97
C ALA A 814 -14.84 -1.72 -28.44
N ILE A 815 -15.76 -1.39 -29.36
CA ILE A 815 -15.86 -0.06 -29.98
C ILE A 815 -17.09 0.69 -29.45
N GLN A 816 -16.84 1.71 -28.62
CA GLN A 816 -17.90 2.46 -27.92
C GLN A 816 -18.19 3.85 -28.53
N GLY A 817 -17.33 4.34 -29.44
CA GLY A 817 -17.44 5.65 -30.06
C GLY A 817 -16.23 6.03 -30.91
N ASP A 818 -16.10 7.31 -31.24
CA ASP A 818 -14.93 7.84 -31.96
C ASP A 818 -13.65 7.67 -31.13
N GLY A 819 -12.58 7.15 -31.74
CA GLY A 819 -11.36 6.80 -31.01
C GLY A 819 -10.42 5.85 -31.76
N VAL A 820 -9.29 5.52 -31.13
CA VAL A 820 -8.31 4.55 -31.64
C VAL A 820 -8.41 3.27 -30.82
N TYR A 821 -8.52 2.12 -31.50
CA TYR A 821 -8.66 0.80 -30.89
C TYR A 821 -7.61 -0.15 -31.45
N CYS A 822 -7.16 -1.11 -30.64
CA CYS A 822 -6.15 -2.07 -31.04
C CYS A 822 -6.58 -3.51 -30.77
N PHE A 823 -6.23 -4.38 -31.72
CA PHE A 823 -6.59 -5.78 -31.69
C PHE A 823 -5.39 -6.67 -31.97
N ALA A 824 -5.42 -7.89 -31.42
CA ALA A 824 -4.51 -8.96 -31.77
C ALA A 824 -5.29 -10.17 -32.29
N LEU A 825 -4.76 -10.85 -33.30
CA LEU A 825 -5.31 -12.07 -33.87
C LEU A 825 -4.32 -13.20 -33.67
N ASP A 826 -4.74 -14.22 -32.93
CA ASP A 826 -3.98 -15.44 -32.67
C ASP A 826 -4.69 -16.68 -33.23
N SER A 827 -4.05 -17.85 -33.13
CA SER A 827 -4.65 -19.13 -33.48
C SER A 827 -4.11 -20.23 -32.58
N LEU A 828 -4.98 -21.18 -32.23
CA LEU A 828 -4.60 -22.42 -31.55
C LEU A 828 -4.21 -23.53 -32.54
N SER A 829 -4.41 -23.30 -33.84
CA SER A 829 -4.08 -24.27 -34.89
C SER A 829 -2.65 -24.04 -35.40
N SER A 830 -1.91 -25.12 -35.59
CA SER A 830 -0.64 -25.11 -36.32
C SER A 830 -0.83 -25.11 -37.85
N ASP A 831 -2.08 -25.17 -38.32
CA ASP A 831 -2.43 -24.96 -39.72
C ASP A 831 -2.53 -23.45 -39.99
N CYS A 832 -1.43 -22.89 -40.51
CA CYS A 832 -1.24 -21.45 -40.69
C CYS A 832 -2.31 -20.83 -41.62
N VAL A 833 -3.11 -19.90 -41.09
CA VAL A 833 -3.98 -19.04 -41.92
C VAL A 833 -3.20 -17.80 -42.37
N ARG A 834 -3.43 -17.37 -43.61
CA ARG A 834 -2.85 -16.12 -44.14
C ARG A 834 -3.95 -15.16 -44.58
N TYR A 835 -4.03 -14.02 -43.92
CA TYR A 835 -4.90 -12.91 -44.32
C TYR A 835 -4.11 -11.89 -45.15
N ASN A 836 -4.80 -11.15 -46.00
CA ASN A 836 -4.21 -9.99 -46.67
C ASN A 836 -4.02 -8.84 -45.67
N SER A 837 -2.87 -8.16 -45.71
CA SER A 837 -2.60 -6.94 -44.92
C SER A 837 -3.05 -5.68 -45.66
N ARG A 838 -2.90 -4.49 -45.07
CA ARG A 838 -3.17 -3.23 -45.77
C ARG A 838 -2.20 -2.96 -46.94
N GLU A 839 -1.03 -3.59 -46.96
CA GLU A 839 -0.06 -3.56 -48.07
C GLU A 839 -0.44 -4.50 -49.22
N ALA A 840 -1.46 -5.34 -49.06
CA ALA A 840 -1.95 -6.19 -50.14
C ALA A 840 -2.56 -5.38 -51.31
N ALA A 841 -2.46 -5.88 -52.54
CA ALA A 841 -3.01 -5.19 -53.71
C ALA A 841 -4.55 -5.13 -53.73
N ALA A 842 -5.22 -6.10 -53.11
CA ALA A 842 -6.68 -6.19 -53.01
C ALA A 842 -7.08 -6.98 -51.75
N GLY A 843 -8.33 -6.82 -51.29
CA GLY A 843 -8.84 -7.56 -50.15
C GLY A 843 -8.23 -7.15 -48.81
N LYS A 844 -7.96 -5.85 -48.64
CA LYS A 844 -7.35 -5.27 -47.45
C LYS A 844 -8.28 -5.37 -46.23
N PRO A 845 -7.74 -5.32 -45.00
CA PRO A 845 -8.55 -5.24 -43.79
C PRO A 845 -9.47 -4.00 -43.79
N GLU A 846 -10.74 -4.21 -43.44
CA GLU A 846 -11.75 -3.14 -43.38
C GLU A 846 -12.51 -3.20 -42.06
N LEU A 847 -12.79 -2.04 -41.45
CA LEU A 847 -13.64 -1.95 -40.27
C LEU A 847 -15.01 -1.40 -40.67
N ILE A 848 -16.04 -2.23 -40.53
CA ILE A 848 -17.42 -1.88 -40.87
C ILE A 848 -18.17 -1.51 -39.59
N ILE A 849 -18.74 -0.30 -39.54
CA ILE A 849 -19.42 0.25 -38.36
C ILE A 849 -20.89 0.52 -38.69
N GLY A 850 -21.78 0.01 -37.84
CA GLY A 850 -23.21 0.31 -37.81
C GLY A 850 -23.52 1.16 -36.58
N VAL A 851 -24.31 2.23 -36.77
CA VAL A 851 -24.74 3.13 -35.70
C VAL A 851 -26.26 3.27 -35.71
N GLY A 852 -26.85 3.47 -34.53
CA GLY A 852 -28.28 3.77 -34.38
C GLY A 852 -28.66 5.15 -34.90
N GLY A 853 -29.93 5.34 -35.26
CA GLY A 853 -30.47 6.64 -35.70
C GLY A 853 -30.34 7.73 -34.64
N GLN A 854 -30.06 8.96 -35.06
CA GLN A 854 -29.86 10.12 -34.19
C GLN A 854 -31.21 10.66 -33.71
N ALA A 855 -31.48 10.64 -32.40
CA ALA A 855 -32.69 11.25 -31.84
C ALA A 855 -32.55 12.79 -31.80
N PRO A 856 -33.58 13.58 -32.16
CA PRO A 856 -33.49 15.04 -32.19
C PRO A 856 -33.44 15.64 -30.78
N ALA A 857 -32.58 16.64 -30.59
CA ALA A 857 -32.54 17.49 -29.40
C ALA A 857 -33.85 18.29 -29.29
N THR A 858 -34.56 18.18 -28.17
CA THR A 858 -35.63 19.12 -27.84
C THR A 858 -35.62 19.51 -26.36
N THR A 859 -35.74 20.84 -26.18
CA THR A 859 -36.04 21.56 -24.94
C THR A 859 -37.35 21.07 -24.31
N THR A 860 -37.34 20.86 -22.99
CA THR A 860 -38.47 20.40 -22.14
C THR A 860 -39.72 21.29 -22.26
N PRO A 861 -40.95 20.73 -22.21
CA PRO A 861 -41.75 20.63 -20.96
C PRO A 861 -42.45 19.25 -20.72
N PRO A 862 -43.08 18.98 -19.54
CA PRO A 862 -43.27 17.64 -18.92
C PRO A 862 -44.68 17.01 -19.13
N PRO A 863 -45.08 15.92 -18.40
CA PRO A 863 -44.82 14.47 -18.56
C PRO A 863 -46.07 13.70 -19.09
N PRO A 864 -46.03 12.38 -19.43
CA PRO A 864 -46.27 11.33 -18.42
C PRO A 864 -45.44 10.04 -18.60
N THR A 865 -45.40 9.28 -17.50
CA THR A 865 -44.61 8.09 -17.16
C THR A 865 -45.02 6.79 -17.86
N THR A 866 -44.04 6.04 -18.38
CA THR A 866 -44.04 4.55 -18.43
C THR A 866 -42.61 3.98 -18.41
N PRO A 867 -42.35 2.81 -17.80
CA PRO A 867 -41.01 2.39 -17.32
C PRO A 867 -40.14 1.67 -18.38
N PRO A 868 -38.80 1.67 -18.25
CA PRO A 868 -37.88 0.96 -19.14
C PRO A 868 -37.76 -0.56 -18.81
N PRO A 869 -37.24 -1.40 -19.74
CA PRO A 869 -37.15 -2.85 -19.56
C PRO A 869 -36.04 -3.25 -18.55
N PRO A 870 -36.13 -4.46 -17.95
CA PRO A 870 -35.24 -4.87 -16.87
C PRO A 870 -33.79 -5.12 -17.34
N ALA A 871 -32.85 -4.74 -16.47
CA ALA A 871 -31.41 -4.92 -16.66
C ALA A 871 -31.01 -6.41 -16.79
N ALA A 872 -30.08 -6.73 -17.70
CA ALA A 872 -29.55 -8.08 -17.92
C ALA A 872 -29.04 -8.72 -16.61
N ALA A 873 -29.17 -10.04 -16.44
CA ALA A 873 -28.69 -10.72 -15.24
C ALA A 873 -27.15 -10.74 -15.18
N PRO A 874 -26.54 -10.59 -13.99
CA PRO A 874 -25.09 -10.70 -13.82
C PRO A 874 -24.61 -12.13 -14.12
N VAL A 875 -23.43 -12.25 -14.72
CA VAL A 875 -22.80 -13.52 -15.12
C VAL A 875 -21.37 -13.58 -14.61
N GLY A 876 -21.03 -14.64 -13.85
CA GLY A 876 -19.68 -14.98 -13.44
C GLY A 876 -19.18 -16.22 -14.19
N THR A 877 -18.08 -16.10 -14.93
CA THR A 877 -17.50 -17.16 -15.77
C THR A 877 -16.10 -17.51 -15.32
N ILE A 878 -15.82 -18.79 -15.13
CA ILE A 878 -14.46 -19.28 -14.85
C ILE A 878 -13.64 -19.20 -16.14
N VAL A 879 -12.58 -18.41 -16.13
CA VAL A 879 -11.73 -18.14 -17.30
C VAL A 879 -10.39 -18.88 -17.24
N ALA A 880 -10.00 -19.40 -16.08
CA ALA A 880 -8.88 -20.34 -15.92
C ALA A 880 -8.98 -21.08 -14.58
N ASP A 881 -8.53 -22.33 -14.52
CA ASP A 881 -8.28 -23.08 -13.30
C ASP A 881 -7.07 -24.05 -13.42
N THR A 882 -6.38 -24.30 -12.31
CA THR A 882 -5.26 -25.26 -12.32
C THR A 882 -4.94 -25.73 -10.90
N SER A 883 -4.07 -26.74 -10.79
CA SER A 883 -3.43 -27.10 -9.54
C SER A 883 -1.91 -26.94 -9.62
N VAL A 884 -1.28 -26.70 -8.49
CA VAL A 884 0.19 -26.65 -8.35
C VAL A 884 0.63 -27.54 -7.21
N GLN A 885 1.77 -28.20 -7.37
CA GLN A 885 2.25 -29.23 -6.44
C GLN A 885 3.72 -28.99 -6.07
N ASN A 886 4.06 -29.05 -4.78
CA ASN A 886 5.38 -28.65 -4.29
C ASN A 886 6.50 -29.66 -4.62
N ASP A 887 6.16 -30.94 -4.71
CA ASP A 887 7.05 -32.04 -5.05
C ASP A 887 7.34 -32.09 -6.56
N LEU A 888 6.50 -31.43 -7.36
CA LEU A 888 6.67 -31.24 -8.81
C LEU A 888 6.76 -29.75 -9.17
N PRO A 889 7.81 -29.03 -8.72
CA PRO A 889 7.76 -27.58 -8.64
C PRO A 889 7.76 -26.85 -9.98
N THR A 890 8.18 -27.52 -11.05
CA THR A 890 8.28 -27.00 -12.41
C THR A 890 7.21 -27.55 -13.35
N THR A 891 6.27 -28.36 -12.85
CA THR A 891 5.24 -29.00 -13.67
C THR A 891 4.00 -28.13 -13.71
N ASN A 892 3.45 -27.92 -14.91
CA ASN A 892 2.16 -27.27 -15.11
C ASN A 892 1.04 -28.31 -15.18
N PHE A 893 -0.08 -28.03 -14.51
CA PHE A 893 -1.25 -28.93 -14.48
C PHE A 893 -2.51 -28.29 -15.07
N GLY A 894 -2.43 -27.17 -15.78
CA GLY A 894 -3.60 -26.44 -16.32
C GLY A 894 -4.37 -27.11 -17.45
N SER A 895 -4.04 -28.37 -17.77
CA SER A 895 -4.80 -29.21 -18.70
C SER A 895 -5.41 -30.44 -18.02
N LYS A 896 -5.25 -30.57 -16.70
CA LYS A 896 -5.78 -31.69 -15.93
C LYS A 896 -7.29 -31.54 -15.79
N ALA A 897 -7.99 -32.66 -15.90
CA ALA A 897 -9.44 -32.75 -15.73
C ALA A 897 -9.91 -32.59 -14.27
N LEU A 898 -8.98 -32.56 -13.32
CA LEU A 898 -9.22 -32.49 -11.88
C LEU A 898 -8.35 -31.39 -11.27
N LEU A 899 -8.91 -30.70 -10.28
CA LEU A 899 -8.27 -29.72 -9.43
C LEU A 899 -8.08 -30.32 -8.04
N SER A 900 -6.83 -30.41 -7.58
CA SER A 900 -6.48 -31.10 -6.34
C SER A 900 -6.03 -30.12 -5.26
N VAL A 901 -6.41 -30.43 -4.01
CA VAL A 901 -6.06 -29.66 -2.81
C VAL A 901 -5.64 -30.64 -1.71
N ASP A 902 -4.39 -30.57 -1.26
CA ASP A 902 -3.79 -31.51 -0.30
C ASP A 902 -2.70 -30.81 0.55
N GLY A 903 -2.69 -31.06 1.85
CA GLY A 903 -1.72 -30.57 2.83
C GLY A 903 -0.55 -31.53 3.11
N GLY A 904 -0.37 -32.56 2.27
CA GLY A 904 0.64 -33.62 2.39
C GLY A 904 2.09 -33.15 2.57
N ALA A 905 2.96 -34.03 3.09
CA ALA A 905 4.38 -33.73 3.25
C ALA A 905 5.13 -33.86 1.90
N ALA A 906 6.16 -33.03 1.67
CA ALA A 906 6.98 -33.06 0.45
C ALA A 906 7.69 -34.40 0.17
N THR A 907 7.62 -35.36 1.11
CA THR A 907 8.25 -36.68 1.06
C THR A 907 7.29 -37.83 0.72
N SER A 908 5.98 -37.57 0.62
CA SER A 908 4.98 -38.57 0.17
C SER A 908 4.59 -38.33 -1.28
N THR A 909 4.29 -39.40 -2.03
CA THR A 909 3.72 -39.32 -3.39
C THR A 909 2.48 -38.42 -3.38
N GLY A 910 2.57 -37.20 -3.89
CA GLY A 910 1.47 -36.24 -3.96
C GLY A 910 1.78 -34.83 -3.40
N GLY A 911 2.72 -34.68 -2.46
CA GLY A 911 3.14 -33.36 -1.95
C GLY A 911 2.03 -32.46 -1.39
N VAL A 912 2.34 -31.18 -1.15
CA VAL A 912 1.35 -30.13 -0.91
C VAL A 912 0.80 -29.68 -2.25
N GLN A 913 -0.53 -29.66 -2.37
CA GLN A 913 -1.25 -29.28 -3.58
C GLN A 913 -2.23 -28.13 -3.31
N ARG A 914 -2.26 -27.18 -4.24
CA ARG A 914 -3.15 -26.01 -4.17
C ARG A 914 -3.88 -25.86 -5.49
N THR A 915 -5.11 -25.39 -5.44
CA THR A 915 -5.90 -25.06 -6.62
C THR A 915 -5.92 -23.55 -6.82
N LEU A 916 -5.82 -23.08 -8.07
CA LEU A 916 -5.95 -21.68 -8.46
C LEU A 916 -7.12 -21.53 -9.43
N LEU A 917 -7.94 -20.49 -9.25
CA LEU A 917 -9.06 -20.16 -10.14
C LEU A 917 -9.02 -18.68 -10.52
N ARG A 918 -9.38 -18.37 -11.76
CA ARG A 918 -9.59 -17.00 -12.25
C ARG A 918 -10.99 -16.89 -12.85
N VAL A 919 -11.72 -15.86 -12.44
CA VAL A 919 -13.13 -15.67 -12.73
C VAL A 919 -13.35 -14.29 -13.32
N SER A 920 -14.16 -14.19 -14.37
CA SER A 920 -14.60 -12.94 -14.97
C SER A 920 -16.06 -12.70 -14.64
N VAL A 921 -16.39 -11.54 -14.08
CA VAL A 921 -17.74 -11.11 -13.75
C VAL A 921 -18.15 -9.99 -14.68
N SER A 922 -19.35 -10.10 -15.23
CA SER A 922 -19.93 -9.12 -16.15
C SER A 922 -21.43 -8.96 -15.94
N GLY A 923 -21.98 -7.83 -16.35
CA GLY A 923 -23.41 -7.59 -16.26
C GLY A 923 -23.90 -7.30 -14.85
N VAL A 924 -23.04 -6.92 -13.90
CA VAL A 924 -23.43 -6.33 -12.61
C VAL A 924 -23.80 -4.86 -12.80
N GLY A 925 -22.99 -4.11 -13.57
CA GLY A 925 -23.17 -2.67 -13.77
C GLY A 925 -23.11 -1.88 -12.46
N ALA A 926 -24.01 -0.92 -12.29
CA ALA A 926 -24.10 -0.11 -11.06
C ALA A 926 -24.87 -0.79 -9.90
N ARG A 927 -25.32 -2.04 -10.07
CA ARG A 927 -26.06 -2.76 -9.03
C ARG A 927 -25.11 -3.28 -7.96
N LEU A 928 -25.57 -3.25 -6.72
CA LEU A 928 -24.83 -3.82 -5.59
C LEU A 928 -24.83 -5.35 -5.70
N VAL A 929 -23.66 -5.99 -5.65
CA VAL A 929 -23.55 -7.44 -5.47
C VAL A 929 -24.00 -7.79 -4.05
N THR A 930 -25.07 -8.57 -3.92
CA THR A 930 -25.61 -9.02 -2.63
C THR A 930 -25.14 -10.41 -2.23
N GLY A 931 -24.55 -11.15 -3.16
CA GLY A 931 -23.94 -12.46 -2.92
C GLY A 931 -23.12 -12.91 -4.13
N ALA A 932 -22.01 -13.60 -3.90
CA ALA A 932 -21.23 -14.25 -4.94
C ALA A 932 -20.78 -15.62 -4.43
N HIS A 933 -21.32 -16.68 -5.05
CA HIS A 933 -21.16 -18.06 -4.60
C HIS A 933 -20.41 -18.86 -5.67
N LEU A 934 -19.19 -19.25 -5.35
CA LEU A 934 -18.35 -20.08 -6.22
C LEU A 934 -18.65 -21.56 -5.96
N LYS A 935 -19.28 -22.20 -6.94
CA LYS A 935 -19.72 -23.59 -6.86
C LYS A 935 -18.71 -24.49 -7.55
N LEU A 936 -18.20 -25.48 -6.82
CA LEU A 936 -17.34 -26.55 -7.33
C LEU A 936 -18.00 -27.89 -7.06
N GLN A 937 -17.83 -28.86 -7.97
CA GLN A 937 -18.26 -30.23 -7.70
C GLN A 937 -17.04 -31.08 -7.34
N VAL A 938 -17.10 -31.75 -6.18
CA VAL A 938 -16.15 -32.81 -5.83
C VAL A 938 -16.27 -33.90 -6.89
N ALA A 939 -15.15 -34.27 -7.51
CA ALA A 939 -15.13 -35.17 -8.63
C ALA A 939 -15.81 -36.51 -8.27
N ASN A 940 -16.56 -37.07 -9.22
CA ASN A 940 -17.25 -38.35 -9.00
C ASN A 940 -16.33 -39.52 -9.37
N VAL A 941 -15.18 -39.57 -8.70
CA VAL A 941 -14.16 -40.62 -8.83
C VAL A 941 -13.82 -41.19 -7.45
N THR A 942 -13.30 -42.41 -7.43
CA THR A 942 -12.92 -43.09 -6.17
C THR A 942 -11.91 -42.24 -5.40
N ASN A 943 -12.18 -42.00 -4.11
CA ASN A 943 -11.35 -41.22 -3.17
C ASN A 943 -11.24 -39.71 -3.45
N ALA A 944 -12.18 -39.10 -4.18
CA ALA A 944 -12.18 -37.64 -4.37
C ALA A 944 -12.67 -36.82 -3.17
N GLY A 945 -13.37 -37.45 -2.22
CA GLY A 945 -13.88 -36.80 -1.02
C GLY A 945 -12.83 -36.72 0.10
N SER A 946 -13.02 -35.78 1.03
CA SER A 946 -12.07 -35.49 2.10
C SER A 946 -12.80 -35.11 3.40
N VAL A 947 -12.14 -35.25 4.54
CA VAL A 947 -12.56 -34.66 5.81
C VAL A 947 -12.59 -33.12 5.81
N THR A 948 -12.04 -32.46 4.79
CA THR A 948 -12.15 -31.01 4.56
C THR A 948 -12.22 -30.66 3.06
N GLY A 949 -13.14 -29.77 2.68
CA GLY A 949 -13.21 -29.22 1.33
C GLY A 949 -12.15 -28.14 1.04
N GLY A 950 -11.33 -27.78 2.03
CA GLY A 950 -10.30 -26.75 1.90
C GLY A 950 -10.78 -25.34 2.23
N ARG A 951 -9.85 -24.40 2.16
CA ARG A 951 -10.04 -22.98 2.45
C ARG A 951 -9.81 -22.18 1.18
N ILE A 952 -10.76 -21.34 0.81
CA ILE A 952 -10.62 -20.47 -0.36
C ILE A 952 -10.14 -19.09 0.06
N HIS A 953 -9.20 -18.54 -0.69
CA HIS A 953 -8.59 -17.23 -0.50
C HIS A 953 -8.78 -16.40 -1.77
N ALA A 954 -9.00 -15.09 -1.64
CA ALA A 954 -8.75 -14.18 -2.75
C ALA A 954 -7.23 -14.02 -2.93
N ILE A 955 -6.76 -13.96 -4.17
CA ILE A 955 -5.35 -13.66 -4.49
C ILE A 955 -5.26 -12.38 -5.33
N THR A 956 -4.37 -11.48 -4.94
CA THR A 956 -4.30 -10.14 -5.56
C THR A 956 -3.80 -10.21 -7.01
N SER A 957 -2.86 -11.12 -7.29
CA SER A 957 -2.28 -11.27 -8.63
C SER A 957 -3.08 -12.23 -9.50
N CYS A 958 -3.75 -11.68 -10.51
CA CYS A 958 -4.38 -12.43 -11.59
C CYS A 958 -3.49 -12.67 -12.82
N ALA A 959 -2.20 -12.31 -12.74
CA ALA A 959 -1.27 -12.32 -13.86
C ALA A 959 -0.72 -13.71 -14.23
N TRP A 960 -1.12 -14.76 -13.51
CA TRP A 960 -0.71 -16.12 -13.81
C TRP A 960 -1.42 -16.64 -15.07
N ASP A 961 -0.72 -17.47 -15.85
CA ASP A 961 -1.27 -18.11 -17.03
C ASP A 961 -1.41 -19.61 -16.74
N GLU A 962 -2.63 -20.11 -16.87
CA GLU A 962 -3.02 -21.50 -16.68
C GLU A 962 -2.13 -22.48 -17.45
N GLN A 963 -1.63 -22.10 -18.63
CA GLN A 963 -0.79 -22.95 -19.46
C GLN A 963 0.67 -22.99 -19.01
N THR A 964 1.11 -22.10 -18.13
CA THR A 964 2.53 -21.95 -17.75
C THR A 964 2.79 -21.88 -16.25
N VAL A 965 1.75 -21.69 -15.43
CA VAL A 965 1.89 -21.60 -13.98
C VAL A 965 2.34 -22.95 -13.40
N THR A 966 3.30 -22.90 -12.49
CA THR A 966 3.89 -24.04 -11.79
C THR A 966 3.94 -23.69 -10.30
N TRP A 967 4.29 -24.64 -9.43
CA TRP A 967 4.49 -24.30 -8.01
C TRP A 967 5.54 -23.20 -7.81
N ALA A 968 6.61 -23.18 -8.60
CA ALA A 968 7.67 -22.18 -8.51
C ALA A 968 7.23 -20.78 -8.99
N THR A 969 6.22 -20.71 -9.87
CA THR A 969 5.72 -19.47 -10.46
C THR A 969 4.31 -19.10 -10.02
N GLN A 970 3.74 -19.86 -9.07
CA GLN A 970 2.39 -19.63 -8.57
C GLN A 970 2.29 -18.24 -7.92
N PRO A 971 1.14 -17.57 -8.04
CA PRO A 971 0.88 -16.36 -7.26
C PRO A 971 0.92 -16.67 -5.76
N ALA A 972 1.40 -15.72 -4.96
CA ALA A 972 1.32 -15.83 -3.51
C ALA A 972 -0.15 -15.87 -3.06
N ILE A 973 -0.46 -16.73 -2.08
CA ILE A 973 -1.76 -16.71 -1.39
C ILE A 973 -1.67 -15.62 -0.32
N ASP A 974 -2.04 -14.40 -0.70
CA ASP A 974 -1.84 -13.17 0.07
C ASP A 974 -3.13 -12.63 0.73
N GLY A 975 -4.30 -13.08 0.28
CA GLY A 975 -5.58 -12.75 0.90
C GLY A 975 -6.00 -13.69 2.05
N PRO A 976 -6.83 -13.22 2.99
CA PRO A 976 -7.40 -14.07 4.04
C PRO A 976 -8.33 -15.14 3.44
N ALA A 977 -8.55 -16.22 4.19
CA ALA A 977 -9.54 -17.23 3.81
C ALA A 977 -10.95 -16.60 3.85
N LEU A 978 -11.65 -16.62 2.72
CA LEU A 978 -13.02 -16.10 2.57
C LEU A 978 -14.04 -17.12 3.11
N ALA A 979 -13.79 -18.41 2.88
CA ALA A 979 -14.62 -19.51 3.36
C ALA A 979 -13.77 -20.76 3.61
N THR A 980 -14.18 -21.57 4.58
CA THR A 980 -13.59 -22.88 4.89
C THR A 980 -14.69 -23.93 4.87
N LEU A 981 -14.49 -25.01 4.14
CA LEU A 981 -15.45 -26.11 4.07
C LEU A 981 -15.03 -27.27 4.98
N GLY A 982 -16.02 -27.85 5.68
CA GLY A 982 -15.85 -29.09 6.43
C GLY A 982 -15.76 -30.31 5.51
N ALA A 983 -16.10 -31.50 6.02
CA ALA A 983 -16.03 -32.74 5.25
C ALA A 983 -16.92 -32.72 3.99
N VAL A 984 -16.39 -33.24 2.89
CA VAL A 984 -17.02 -33.26 1.56
C VAL A 984 -16.95 -34.66 0.94
N ALA A 985 -18.02 -35.07 0.25
CA ALA A 985 -18.13 -36.40 -0.36
C ALA A 985 -18.03 -36.34 -1.90
N ALA A 986 -17.57 -37.43 -2.52
CA ALA A 986 -17.51 -37.54 -3.98
C ALA A 986 -18.87 -37.26 -4.65
N GLY A 987 -18.88 -36.45 -5.70
CA GLY A 987 -20.07 -36.01 -6.42
C GLY A 987 -20.83 -34.83 -5.77
N GLN A 988 -20.48 -34.41 -4.55
CA GLN A 988 -21.10 -33.28 -3.86
C GLN A 988 -20.76 -31.96 -4.56
N VAL A 989 -21.77 -31.10 -4.78
CA VAL A 989 -21.54 -29.71 -5.16
C VAL A 989 -21.36 -28.89 -3.89
N VAL A 990 -20.20 -28.25 -3.75
CA VAL A 990 -19.84 -27.38 -2.64
C VAL A 990 -19.98 -25.93 -3.05
N ASP A 991 -20.23 -25.06 -2.07
CA ASP A 991 -20.49 -23.64 -2.26
C ASP A 991 -19.52 -22.84 -1.39
N PHE A 992 -18.61 -22.14 -2.04
CA PHE A 992 -17.72 -21.18 -1.40
C PHE A 992 -18.34 -19.79 -1.50
N ASP A 993 -18.69 -19.20 -0.37
CA ASP A 993 -19.09 -17.80 -0.30
C ASP A 993 -17.86 -16.90 -0.53
N VAL A 994 -17.82 -16.26 -1.70
CA VAL A 994 -16.77 -15.32 -2.12
C VAL A 994 -17.32 -13.90 -2.25
N SER A 995 -18.47 -13.62 -1.65
CA SER A 995 -19.16 -12.32 -1.72
C SER A 995 -18.27 -11.17 -1.23
N ALA A 996 -17.38 -11.43 -0.29
CA ALA A 996 -16.43 -10.46 0.24
C ALA A 996 -15.33 -10.05 -0.76
N ALA A 997 -15.16 -10.78 -1.86
CA ALA A 997 -14.14 -10.50 -2.88
C ALA A 997 -14.72 -9.97 -4.21
N VAL A 998 -15.98 -10.27 -4.53
CA VAL A 998 -16.61 -9.89 -5.81
C VAL A 998 -17.49 -8.66 -5.62
N HIS A 999 -17.07 -7.51 -6.17
CA HIS A 999 -17.74 -6.21 -5.91
C HIS A 999 -18.40 -5.58 -7.15
N GLY A 1000 -18.18 -6.14 -8.34
CA GLY A 1000 -18.68 -5.59 -9.60
C GLY A 1000 -18.12 -6.31 -10.81
N ASP A 1001 -18.29 -5.72 -11.99
CA ASP A 1001 -17.72 -6.24 -13.23
C ASP A 1001 -16.18 -6.19 -13.18
N GLY A 1002 -15.51 -7.29 -13.51
CA GLY A 1002 -14.06 -7.39 -13.37
C GLY A 1002 -13.54 -8.83 -13.33
N VAL A 1003 -12.22 -8.98 -13.22
CA VAL A 1003 -11.54 -10.27 -13.09
C VAL A 1003 -11.08 -10.48 -11.65
N TYR A 1004 -11.40 -11.64 -11.08
CA TYR A 1004 -11.10 -12.02 -9.71
C TYR A 1004 -10.33 -13.33 -9.70
N CYS A 1005 -9.39 -13.50 -8.78
CA CYS A 1005 -8.60 -14.71 -8.65
C CYS A 1005 -8.68 -15.30 -7.25
N PHE A 1006 -8.69 -16.62 -7.19
CA PHE A 1006 -8.81 -17.37 -5.95
C PHE A 1006 -7.77 -18.47 -5.88
N ALA A 1007 -7.38 -18.84 -4.66
CA ALA A 1007 -6.62 -20.04 -4.37
C ALA A 1007 -7.34 -20.88 -3.33
N ILE A 1008 -7.29 -22.20 -3.44
CA ILE A 1008 -7.80 -23.13 -2.45
C ILE A 1008 -6.63 -23.93 -1.87
N ASP A 1009 -6.48 -23.89 -0.56
CA ASP A 1009 -5.47 -24.64 0.20
C ASP A 1009 -6.10 -25.50 1.29
N THR A 1010 -5.29 -26.37 1.92
CA THR A 1010 -5.70 -27.13 3.09
C THR A 1010 -4.49 -27.49 3.95
N THR A 1011 -4.73 -27.73 5.24
CA THR A 1011 -3.75 -28.35 6.15
C THR A 1011 -3.98 -29.85 6.34
N SER A 1012 -5.05 -30.40 5.75
CA SER A 1012 -5.35 -31.84 5.82
C SER A 1012 -4.53 -32.61 4.80
N THR A 1013 -3.95 -33.74 5.22
CA THR A 1013 -3.27 -34.69 4.31
C THR A 1013 -4.24 -35.66 3.64
N ASP A 1014 -5.53 -35.55 3.93
CA ASP A 1014 -6.61 -36.23 3.22
C ASP A 1014 -7.11 -35.24 2.16
N GLY A 1015 -6.58 -35.34 0.94
CA GLY A 1015 -6.82 -34.39 -0.15
C GLY A 1015 -8.21 -34.49 -0.78
N VAL A 1016 -8.66 -33.42 -1.42
CA VAL A 1016 -9.92 -33.37 -2.18
C VAL A 1016 -9.65 -33.08 -3.65
N ASP A 1017 -10.39 -33.76 -4.53
CA ASP A 1017 -10.37 -33.52 -5.97
C ASP A 1017 -11.69 -32.89 -6.43
N TYR A 1018 -11.62 -31.73 -7.07
CA TYR A 1018 -12.73 -31.05 -7.73
C TYR A 1018 -12.66 -31.24 -9.25
N ASN A 1019 -13.81 -31.17 -9.93
CA ASN A 1019 -13.80 -31.11 -11.39
C ASN A 1019 -13.21 -29.78 -11.86
N SER A 1020 -12.30 -29.83 -12.84
CA SER A 1020 -11.80 -28.64 -13.52
C SER A 1020 -12.72 -28.21 -14.67
N ARG A 1021 -12.45 -27.05 -15.28
CA ARG A 1021 -13.13 -26.67 -16.53
C ARG A 1021 -12.75 -27.58 -17.71
N GLU A 1022 -11.61 -28.27 -17.68
CA GLU A 1022 -11.18 -29.26 -18.67
C GLU A 1022 -11.80 -30.65 -18.44
N GLY A 1023 -12.42 -30.87 -17.28
CA GLY A 1023 -13.06 -32.13 -16.93
C GLY A 1023 -14.40 -32.37 -17.65
N THR A 1024 -14.95 -33.57 -17.53
CA THR A 1024 -16.27 -33.94 -18.09
C THR A 1024 -17.42 -33.85 -17.09
N GLY A 1025 -17.13 -33.49 -15.84
CA GLY A 1025 -18.09 -33.31 -14.75
C GLY A 1025 -18.73 -31.92 -14.73
N GLN A 1026 -19.43 -31.57 -13.63
CA GLN A 1026 -19.93 -30.19 -13.48
C GLN A 1026 -18.74 -29.24 -13.27
N HIS A 1027 -18.58 -28.31 -14.21
CA HIS A 1027 -17.51 -27.32 -14.16
C HIS A 1027 -17.69 -26.33 -13.01
N PRO A 1028 -16.59 -25.74 -12.50
CA PRO A 1028 -16.69 -24.64 -11.55
C PRO A 1028 -17.53 -23.48 -12.14
N ALA A 1029 -18.34 -22.84 -11.30
CA ALA A 1029 -19.22 -21.76 -11.73
C ALA A 1029 -19.37 -20.71 -10.63
N LEU A 1030 -19.37 -19.43 -11.01
CA LEU A 1030 -19.63 -18.34 -10.07
C LEU A 1030 -21.05 -17.80 -10.28
N VAL A 1031 -21.88 -17.95 -9.25
CA VAL A 1031 -23.23 -17.37 -9.23
C VAL A 1031 -23.17 -16.02 -8.53
N VAL A 1032 -23.45 -14.95 -9.29
CA VAL A 1032 -23.48 -13.58 -8.77
C VAL A 1032 -24.93 -13.16 -8.57
N GLN A 1033 -25.24 -12.72 -7.37
CA GLN A 1033 -26.52 -12.14 -6.97
C GLN A 1033 -26.34 -10.63 -6.83
N VAL A 1034 -27.29 -9.88 -7.37
CA VAL A 1034 -27.29 -8.42 -7.28
C VAL A 1034 -28.61 -7.95 -6.68
N ALA A 1035 -28.57 -6.83 -5.99
CA ALA A 1035 -29.77 -6.17 -5.48
C ALA A 1035 -30.74 -5.90 -6.64
N ALA A 1036 -32.03 -6.14 -6.40
CA ALA A 1036 -33.06 -5.73 -7.33
C ALA A 1036 -32.96 -4.21 -7.55
N VAL A 1037 -33.01 -3.78 -8.81
CA VAL A 1037 -33.12 -2.36 -9.14
C VAL A 1037 -34.49 -1.90 -8.63
N PRO A 1038 -34.59 -0.85 -7.80
CA PRO A 1038 -35.88 -0.28 -7.39
C PRO A 1038 -36.73 0.16 -8.58
#